data_AF-A0A814YCX9-F1
#
_entry.id   AF-A0A814YCX9-F1
#
_cell.length_a   1.000
_cell.length_b   1.000
_cell.length_c   1.000
_cell.angle_alpha   90.00
_cell.angle_beta   90.00
_cell.angle_gamma   90.00
#
_symmetry.space_group_name_H-M   'P 1'
#
loop_
_entity.id
_entity.type
_entity.pdbx_description
1 polymer ?
#
loop_
_entity_poly.entity_id
_entity_poly.type
_entity_poly.pdbx_seq_one_letter_code
_entity_poly.pdbx_strand_id
1 'polypeptide(L)'
;MSMEFGQFFILFGLIFLINDVVECSYHEEQLYKELFQNYNPLIRPVRKLDDTITVSFSIALLQLISVVEKEQVLKTNVWLQVKWHDYQMQWKREKYGGIQSIRVPPNQVWTPDIVLFNNADGRYEASFKSHVVVYHNGDMNWVPPAIYKSSCYIDVKFFPFDQQICELRFGSWTYNQHQLNFTYYDEKERNVTIKDYVVSGSWDLLDGPMSIQYPPDETNILFEKSYRHDRVEFVCKLVIRRKTLFYTVNLIIPTMLISFLSIFVFYLPTDAGEKMTLSISILLALVVFLLLISKILPPTSTVIPLIAKYLLFTFIMNIITIFCTVLIINYNYRTPRTNKMPYWTRRLFIDILPRILRMERPNKYERENDDEMIKPTIMNSIRASRVISITTPTMNSEQSLTTTDNDEENQLDFFLTKEVYEAVEDLSFIANQMRSASHYEEIRDDWKYIATVIDRLQLYIFFAVTTFGTLSILFNAPYILNVVDQYAILKNWDPTFGVNIQEENLMNMLFGRQSQYNALITPIYNLSEPLDVYFGLTLAQIINVYEKEQIIKVNVWLQLRWYDYQMKWNPDRFGRLDSIRVSPELVWTPDLVLFNNGDGNYEASYKSNAVITSDGYIQWIPPAIYKLTCTINVQYFPFDEQRCELRFGTSGGSATQVRFGWYATPNSMELSDYVPSGIWTLIDAPAEIRTIQSSESPYETRSEMVFFMIIRRKSLFYTVNLILPTMMISLLSITLFCLPSDAAEKMMLCTSILVALVFFMLLISKILPSTSLSIPLISKYLMFTFIMNLLTVFLSVLSLYLNHHRTSILTPVPYWMKIIFIHALPTCLFLNKPYENSDSNRKRISSINSPILLRKMKIPQPDLPNEINYLIEQFLEISNDIKYLSKKIQGDTEEMKIFNDWKYISLVLDRIHLFLFLIVTFIGTISMLLQVPKLFEVHQDSLLTPQTTTSSYSLNK
;
A
#
# COMPACT_ATOMS: atom_id res chain seq x y z
N MET A 1 80.24 0.80 -55.73
CA MET A 1 79.67 0.94 -54.37
C MET A 1 79.18 2.37 -54.27
N SER A 2 77.93 2.60 -54.67
CA SER A 2 77.62 3.80 -55.45
C SER A 2 76.11 4.00 -55.65
N MET A 3 75.37 4.30 -54.57
CA MET A 3 73.94 4.70 -54.70
C MET A 3 73.31 5.54 -53.57
N GLU A 4 74.08 6.08 -52.60
CA GLU A 4 73.46 6.71 -51.40
C GLU A 4 73.58 8.24 -51.26
N PHE A 5 74.40 8.94 -52.04
CA PHE A 5 74.53 10.41 -51.91
C PHE A 5 73.53 11.24 -52.73
N GLY A 6 72.79 10.63 -53.67
CA GLY A 6 71.89 11.36 -54.57
C GLY A 6 70.52 11.70 -53.98
N GLN A 7 69.98 10.86 -53.08
CA GLN A 7 68.59 11.00 -52.61
C GLN A 7 68.42 12.03 -51.49
N PHE A 8 69.46 12.28 -50.69
CA PHE A 8 69.37 13.19 -49.54
C PHE A 8 69.15 14.67 -49.95
N PHE A 9 69.83 15.14 -51.00
CA PHE A 9 69.66 16.51 -51.51
C PHE A 9 68.32 16.73 -52.22
N ILE A 10 67.79 15.72 -52.92
CA ILE A 10 66.49 15.83 -53.58
C ILE A 10 65.36 15.94 -52.55
N LEU A 11 65.45 15.19 -51.43
CA LEU A 11 64.48 15.30 -50.35
C LEU A 11 64.52 16.68 -49.67
N PHE A 12 65.71 17.21 -49.39
CA PHE A 12 65.87 18.54 -48.77
C PHE A 12 65.43 19.68 -49.70
N GLY A 13 65.67 19.56 -51.00
CA GLY A 13 65.20 20.52 -52.01
C GLY A 13 63.68 20.54 -52.19
N LEU A 14 63.03 19.36 -52.15
CA LEU A 14 61.57 19.28 -52.20
C LEU A 14 60.91 19.85 -50.94
N ILE A 15 61.50 19.67 -49.76
CA ILE A 15 61.00 20.28 -48.51
C ILE A 15 61.04 21.82 -48.60
N PHE A 16 62.09 22.39 -49.18
CA PHE A 16 62.18 23.85 -49.36
C PHE A 16 61.24 24.43 -50.42
N LEU A 17 60.81 23.64 -51.41
CA LEU A 17 59.85 24.04 -52.44
C LEU A 17 58.38 23.76 -52.06
N ILE A 18 58.12 23.14 -50.91
CA ILE A 18 56.78 22.96 -50.33
C ILE A 18 56.52 24.01 -49.22
N ASN A 19 57.43 24.96 -49.02
CA ASN A 19 57.19 26.17 -48.21
C ASN A 19 56.29 27.21 -48.92
N ASP A 20 55.31 26.76 -49.72
CA ASP A 20 54.12 27.56 -49.98
C ASP A 20 53.39 27.71 -48.63
N VAL A 21 53.26 28.96 -48.19
CA VAL A 21 52.89 29.39 -46.84
C VAL A 21 51.73 28.56 -46.26
N VAL A 22 52.04 27.68 -45.31
CA VAL A 22 51.03 26.97 -44.51
C VAL A 22 50.46 27.94 -43.47
N GLU A 23 49.63 28.87 -43.93
CA GLU A 23 49.05 29.99 -43.16
C GLU A 23 47.89 29.54 -42.24
N CYS A 24 47.92 28.27 -41.81
CA CYS A 24 46.88 27.67 -40.98
C CYS A 24 46.74 28.38 -39.64
N SER A 25 45.51 28.75 -39.30
CA SER A 25 45.09 29.39 -38.04
C SER A 25 45.56 30.84 -37.77
N TYR A 26 46.43 31.47 -38.58
CA TYR A 26 46.78 32.89 -38.37
C TYR A 26 45.54 33.80 -38.49
N HIS A 27 44.76 33.62 -39.56
CA HIS A 27 43.52 34.37 -39.79
C HIS A 27 42.45 34.12 -38.73
N GLU A 28 42.40 32.91 -38.15
CA GLU A 28 41.45 32.58 -37.08
C GLU A 28 41.87 33.16 -35.73
N GLU A 29 43.17 33.15 -35.41
CA GLU A 29 43.70 33.82 -34.21
C GLU A 29 43.57 35.35 -34.30
N GLN A 30 43.83 35.94 -35.47
CA GLN A 30 43.59 37.37 -35.71
C GLN A 30 42.10 37.71 -35.57
N LEU A 31 41.22 36.95 -36.22
CA LEU A 31 39.77 37.13 -36.11
C LEU A 31 39.33 37.06 -34.65
N TYR A 32 39.77 36.06 -33.89
CA TYR A 32 39.45 35.91 -32.47
C TYR A 32 39.90 37.14 -31.65
N LYS A 33 41.15 37.60 -31.86
CA LYS A 33 41.69 38.77 -31.16
C LYS A 33 40.97 40.07 -31.52
N GLU A 34 40.48 40.23 -32.75
CA GLU A 34 39.69 41.39 -33.15
C GLU A 34 38.25 41.32 -32.61
N LEU A 35 37.63 40.13 -32.61
CA LEU A 35 36.24 39.93 -32.15
C LEU A 35 36.08 40.15 -30.63
N PHE A 36 36.97 39.55 -29.82
CA PHE A 36 36.87 39.57 -28.36
C PHE A 36 37.52 40.80 -27.68
N GLN A 37 38.02 41.77 -28.46
CA GLN A 37 38.79 42.89 -27.91
C GLN A 37 37.95 43.88 -27.07
N ASN A 38 36.67 44.05 -27.42
CA ASN A 38 35.71 44.91 -26.71
C ASN A 38 34.35 44.22 -26.44
N TYR A 39 34.26 42.91 -26.66
CA TYR A 39 33.02 42.14 -26.44
C TYR A 39 32.76 41.92 -24.94
N ASN A 40 31.50 41.94 -24.52
CA ASN A 40 31.10 41.69 -23.13
C ASN A 40 30.02 40.60 -23.06
N PRO A 41 30.28 39.41 -22.48
CA PRO A 41 29.32 38.32 -22.42
C PRO A 41 28.14 38.54 -21.47
N LEU A 42 28.13 39.63 -20.69
CA LEU A 42 27.06 39.92 -19.73
C LEU A 42 25.90 40.76 -20.32
N ILE A 43 26.08 41.38 -21.50
CA ILE A 43 25.03 42.16 -22.17
C ILE A 43 24.28 41.29 -23.18
N ARG A 44 22.94 41.39 -23.22
CA ARG A 44 22.15 40.74 -24.28
C ARG A 44 22.49 41.39 -25.63
N PRO A 45 22.77 40.63 -26.70
CA PRO A 45 23.39 41.18 -27.91
C PRO A 45 22.38 41.93 -28.81
N VAL A 46 22.07 43.14 -28.39
CA VAL A 46 21.18 44.08 -29.09
C VAL A 46 21.78 45.54 -29.04
N ARG A 47 21.11 46.58 -29.61
CA ARG A 47 21.55 48.02 -29.79
C ARG A 47 20.87 49.22 -28.99
N LYS A 48 19.53 49.45 -28.96
CA LYS A 48 18.76 50.41 -28.07
C LYS A 48 17.46 49.82 -27.44
N LEU A 49 17.39 49.73 -26.11
CA LEU A 49 16.27 49.24 -25.27
C LEU A 49 15.24 48.20 -25.76
N ASP A 50 14.22 48.65 -26.49
CA ASP A 50 12.85 48.09 -26.36
C ASP A 50 12.61 46.75 -27.07
N ASP A 51 13.60 46.22 -27.78
CA ASP A 51 13.42 45.07 -28.65
C ASP A 51 13.69 43.76 -27.91
N THR A 52 12.84 42.76 -28.15
CA THR A 52 13.04 41.38 -27.67
C THR A 52 14.21 40.70 -28.37
N ILE A 53 15.09 40.01 -27.64
CA ILE A 53 15.93 38.98 -28.27
C ILE A 53 15.07 37.74 -28.54
N THR A 54 14.94 37.37 -29.82
CA THR A 54 14.28 36.14 -30.24
C THR A 54 15.25 34.98 -30.09
N VAL A 55 14.98 34.08 -29.15
CA VAL A 55 15.77 32.86 -28.95
C VAL A 55 15.00 31.67 -29.51
N SER A 56 15.50 31.14 -30.63
CA SER A 56 14.95 29.98 -31.31
C SER A 56 15.38 28.71 -30.59
N PHE A 57 14.44 28.08 -29.89
CA PHE A 57 14.66 26.99 -28.95
C PHE A 57 13.92 25.71 -29.34
N SER A 58 14.60 24.56 -29.22
CA SER A 58 14.01 23.22 -29.32
C SER A 58 14.73 22.28 -28.37
N ILE A 59 14.11 21.14 -28.12
CA ILE A 59 14.61 20.06 -27.29
C ILE A 59 14.78 18.86 -28.22
N ALA A 60 16.02 18.45 -28.45
CA ALA A 60 16.30 17.17 -29.10
C ALA A 60 16.37 16.08 -28.03
N LEU A 61 15.45 15.10 -28.04
CA LEU A 61 15.40 14.03 -27.05
C LEU A 61 16.17 12.81 -27.57
N LEU A 62 17.31 12.51 -26.93
CA LEU A 62 18.12 11.34 -27.26
C LEU A 62 17.65 10.09 -26.52
N GLN A 63 17.22 10.23 -25.26
CA GLN A 63 16.78 9.08 -24.48
C GLN A 63 15.80 9.46 -23.37
N LEU A 64 14.71 8.70 -23.25
CA LEU A 64 13.94 8.64 -22.02
C LEU A 64 14.59 7.59 -21.10
N ILE A 65 15.35 8.07 -20.11
CA ILE A 65 16.18 7.22 -19.23
C ILE A 65 15.28 6.41 -18.30
N SER A 66 14.42 7.10 -17.54
CA SER A 66 13.45 6.45 -16.63
C SER A 66 12.39 7.43 -16.17
N VAL A 67 11.19 6.92 -15.89
CA VAL A 67 10.25 7.52 -14.94
C VAL A 67 10.47 6.83 -13.60
N VAL A 68 10.50 7.58 -12.50
CA VAL A 68 10.55 7.03 -11.13
C VAL A 68 9.26 7.40 -10.44
N GLU A 69 8.26 6.52 -10.50
CA GLU A 69 6.89 6.80 -10.09
C GLU A 69 6.79 7.12 -8.60
N LYS A 70 7.56 6.40 -7.78
CA LYS A 70 7.65 6.63 -6.33
C LYS A 70 8.12 8.05 -5.97
N GLU A 71 9.01 8.63 -6.79
CA GLU A 71 9.57 9.98 -6.60
C GLU A 71 8.79 11.06 -7.36
N GLN A 72 7.87 10.67 -8.26
CA GLN A 72 7.17 11.55 -9.21
C GLN A 72 8.15 12.37 -10.09
N VAL A 73 9.22 11.71 -10.56
CA VAL A 73 10.29 12.32 -11.37
C VAL A 73 10.47 11.61 -12.71
N LEU A 74 10.49 12.37 -13.81
CA LEU A 74 10.92 11.93 -15.14
C LEU A 74 12.39 12.29 -15.36
N LYS A 75 13.19 11.36 -15.90
CA LYS A 75 14.63 11.53 -16.20
C LYS A 75 14.85 11.40 -17.71
N THR A 76 15.29 12.47 -18.36
CA THR A 76 15.54 12.55 -19.82
C THR A 76 16.97 12.95 -20.13
N ASN A 77 17.53 12.42 -21.22
CA ASN A 77 18.75 12.90 -21.85
C ASN A 77 18.37 13.71 -23.09
N VAL A 78 18.64 15.01 -23.07
CA VAL A 78 18.29 15.94 -24.15
C VAL A 78 19.49 16.77 -24.56
N TRP A 79 19.51 17.22 -25.81
CA TRP A 79 20.29 18.38 -26.22
C TRP A 79 19.34 19.57 -26.32
N LEU A 80 19.70 20.68 -25.66
CA LEU A 80 19.00 21.94 -25.86
C LEU A 80 19.51 22.54 -27.16
N GLN A 81 18.64 22.71 -28.16
CA GLN A 81 19.00 23.37 -29.41
C GLN A 81 18.69 24.86 -29.26
N VAL A 82 19.72 25.68 -29.08
CA VAL A 82 19.58 27.11 -28.76
C VAL A 82 20.25 27.92 -29.86
N LYS A 83 19.44 28.60 -30.68
CA LYS A 83 19.92 29.56 -31.68
C LYS A 83 19.48 30.98 -31.33
N TRP A 84 20.42 31.92 -31.37
CA TRP A 84 20.15 33.35 -31.34
C TRP A 84 21.00 34.06 -32.39
N HIS A 85 20.87 35.38 -32.47
CA HIS A 85 21.67 36.21 -33.36
C HIS A 85 22.42 37.24 -32.51
N ASP A 86 23.73 37.34 -32.71
CA ASP A 86 24.62 38.30 -32.07
C ASP A 86 25.27 39.17 -33.14
N TYR A 87 24.88 40.45 -33.16
CA TYR A 87 25.36 41.40 -34.16
C TYR A 87 26.80 41.89 -33.92
N GLN A 88 27.34 41.71 -32.72
CA GLN A 88 28.74 42.05 -32.41
C GLN A 88 29.68 40.99 -32.98
N MET A 89 29.21 39.74 -33.11
CA MET A 89 29.98 38.60 -33.63
C MET A 89 29.94 38.43 -35.16
N GLN A 90 29.82 39.52 -35.91
CA GLN A 90 29.76 39.51 -37.37
C GLN A 90 31.12 39.82 -38.01
N TRP A 91 31.49 39.08 -39.08
CA TRP A 91 32.69 39.40 -39.86
C TRP A 91 32.52 39.15 -41.36
N LYS A 92 33.31 39.90 -42.14
CA LYS A 92 33.46 39.68 -43.59
C LYS A 92 34.46 38.54 -43.82
N ARG A 93 33.99 37.42 -44.39
CA ARG A 93 34.81 36.22 -44.68
C ARG A 93 36.02 36.57 -45.54
N GLU A 94 35.85 37.56 -46.40
CA GLU A 94 36.81 38.05 -47.39
C GLU A 94 38.03 38.72 -46.75
N LYS A 95 37.94 39.15 -45.47
CA LYS A 95 39.07 39.71 -44.71
C LYS A 95 39.92 38.62 -44.01
N TYR A 96 39.31 37.52 -43.58
CA TYR A 96 39.93 36.52 -42.70
C TYR A 96 39.95 35.13 -43.34
N GLY A 97 40.71 34.97 -44.43
CA GLY A 97 40.96 33.67 -45.07
C GLY A 97 39.72 32.87 -45.52
N GLY A 98 38.54 33.50 -45.67
CA GLY A 98 37.29 32.81 -46.00
C GLY A 98 36.56 32.13 -44.84
N ILE A 99 37.00 32.31 -43.59
CA ILE A 99 36.43 31.64 -42.39
C ILE A 99 34.92 31.88 -42.30
N GLN A 100 34.15 30.79 -42.28
CA GLN A 100 32.67 30.83 -42.24
C GLN A 100 32.09 30.72 -40.82
N SER A 101 32.78 30.04 -39.91
CA SER A 101 32.39 29.88 -38.51
C SER A 101 33.58 29.57 -37.61
N ILE A 102 33.52 30.04 -36.36
CA ILE A 102 34.48 29.76 -35.28
C ILE A 102 33.78 29.06 -34.12
N ARG A 103 34.53 28.49 -33.17
CA ARG A 103 34.00 27.83 -31.97
C ARG A 103 34.52 28.55 -30.74
N VAL A 104 33.62 28.93 -29.82
CA VAL A 104 33.95 29.80 -28.69
C VAL A 104 33.46 29.19 -27.38
N PRO A 105 34.23 29.26 -26.28
CA PRO A 105 33.75 28.92 -24.94
C PRO A 105 32.49 29.73 -24.53
N PRO A 106 31.43 29.09 -23.99
CA PRO A 106 30.17 29.76 -23.66
C PRO A 106 30.26 30.74 -22.48
N ASN A 107 31.42 30.86 -21.84
CA ASN A 107 31.73 31.88 -20.83
C ASN A 107 32.44 33.12 -21.41
N GLN A 108 32.72 33.15 -22.72
CA GLN A 108 33.29 34.32 -23.42
C GLN A 108 32.28 34.98 -24.37
N VAL A 109 31.11 34.36 -24.58
CA VAL A 109 29.97 34.89 -25.35
C VAL A 109 28.76 35.04 -24.45
N TRP A 110 27.84 35.96 -24.75
CA TRP A 110 26.54 35.97 -24.11
C TRP A 110 25.78 34.69 -24.47
N THR A 111 25.10 34.08 -23.49
CA THR A 111 24.23 32.93 -23.67
C THR A 111 22.93 33.14 -22.89
N PRO A 112 21.75 32.75 -23.44
CA PRO A 112 20.48 32.89 -22.73
C PRO A 112 20.40 31.91 -21.54
N ASP A 113 19.88 32.40 -20.41
CA ASP A 113 19.74 31.71 -19.11
C ASP A 113 18.54 30.76 -19.07
N ILE A 114 18.43 29.89 -20.07
CA ILE A 114 17.34 28.93 -20.20
C ILE A 114 17.48 27.83 -19.14
N VAL A 115 16.50 27.72 -18.25
CA VAL A 115 16.44 26.73 -17.18
C VAL A 115 15.12 25.96 -17.20
N LEU A 116 15.14 24.75 -16.66
CA LEU A 116 13.94 23.96 -16.40
C LEU A 116 13.29 24.42 -15.08
N PHE A 117 12.09 25.01 -15.12
CA PHE A 117 11.38 25.47 -13.94
C PHE A 117 10.90 24.30 -13.05
N ASN A 118 10.30 23.26 -13.64
CA ASN A 118 9.82 22.09 -12.90
C ASN A 118 10.93 21.04 -12.64
N ASN A 119 12.08 21.48 -12.14
CA ASN A 119 13.24 20.65 -11.85
C ASN A 119 13.18 20.00 -10.46
N ALA A 120 13.54 18.72 -10.37
CA ALA A 120 13.56 17.95 -9.12
C ALA A 120 14.98 17.72 -8.54
N ASP A 121 16.05 17.97 -9.29
CA ASP A 121 17.44 17.69 -8.88
C ASP A 121 18.18 18.87 -8.27
N GLY A 122 17.70 20.11 -8.49
CA GLY A 122 18.35 21.35 -8.06
C GLY A 122 19.52 21.78 -8.94
N ARG A 123 19.87 21.00 -9.99
CA ARG A 123 20.84 21.35 -11.02
C ARG A 123 20.10 21.94 -12.22
N TYR A 124 20.08 23.26 -12.33
CA TYR A 124 19.30 23.97 -13.37
C TYR A 124 20.06 24.14 -14.69
N GLU A 125 21.39 24.28 -14.62
CA GLU A 125 22.26 24.35 -15.80
C GLU A 125 22.35 23.03 -16.57
N ALA A 126 22.66 23.12 -17.87
CA ALA A 126 22.98 21.96 -18.68
C ALA A 126 24.21 21.20 -18.14
N SER A 127 24.20 19.86 -18.26
CA SER A 127 25.19 18.98 -17.63
C SER A 127 26.61 19.13 -18.20
N PHE A 128 26.75 19.65 -19.41
CA PHE A 128 28.01 20.05 -20.00
C PHE A 128 27.81 21.30 -20.88
N LYS A 129 28.56 22.37 -20.61
CA LYS A 129 28.52 23.62 -21.37
C LYS A 129 29.43 23.51 -22.59
N SER A 130 28.88 23.03 -23.71
CA SER A 130 29.60 22.91 -24.98
C SER A 130 30.01 24.28 -25.54
N HIS A 131 30.97 24.30 -26.47
CA HIS A 131 31.28 25.52 -27.23
C HIS A 131 30.07 26.01 -28.05
N VAL A 132 29.96 27.33 -28.21
CA VAL A 132 29.03 27.97 -29.15
C VAL A 132 29.68 27.98 -30.53
N VAL A 133 28.92 27.61 -31.57
CA VAL A 133 29.33 27.79 -32.96
C VAL A 133 28.84 29.15 -33.41
N VAL A 134 29.78 30.04 -33.70
CA VAL A 134 29.54 31.40 -34.19
C VAL A 134 29.69 31.38 -35.70
N TYR A 135 28.69 31.84 -36.45
CA TYR A 135 28.76 32.00 -37.89
C TYR A 135 29.08 33.44 -38.29
N HIS A 136 29.72 33.62 -39.46
CA HIS A 136 30.17 34.93 -39.95
C HIS A 136 29.06 36.00 -40.11
N ASN A 137 27.79 35.56 -40.20
CA ASN A 137 26.62 36.42 -40.25
C ASN A 137 26.12 36.88 -38.87
N GLY A 138 26.76 36.44 -37.77
CA GLY A 138 26.32 36.69 -36.40
C GLY A 138 25.32 35.67 -35.86
N ASP A 139 24.96 34.62 -36.61
CA ASP A 139 24.14 33.55 -36.03
C ASP A 139 24.97 32.75 -35.03
N MET A 140 24.41 32.57 -33.83
CA MET A 140 24.99 31.84 -32.72
C MET A 140 24.21 30.55 -32.52
N ASN A 141 24.88 29.40 -32.59
CA ASN A 141 24.26 28.09 -32.36
C ASN A 141 24.95 27.36 -31.21
N TRP A 142 24.18 27.02 -30.17
CA TRP A 142 24.66 26.35 -28.97
C TRP A 142 23.82 25.10 -28.72
N VAL A 143 24.48 23.96 -28.55
CA VAL A 143 23.82 22.65 -28.37
C VAL A 143 24.39 21.93 -27.14
N PRO A 144 24.16 22.44 -25.91
CA PRO A 144 24.64 21.81 -24.71
C PRO A 144 23.81 20.56 -24.35
N PRO A 145 24.45 19.41 -24.06
CA PRO A 145 23.76 18.22 -23.58
C PRO A 145 23.41 18.34 -22.09
N ALA A 146 22.21 17.89 -21.72
CA ALA A 146 21.68 17.94 -20.37
C ALA A 146 20.89 16.69 -19.99
N ILE A 147 21.16 16.17 -18.80
CA ILE A 147 20.33 15.13 -18.17
C ILE A 147 19.39 15.81 -17.18
N TYR A 148 18.16 16.10 -17.63
CA TYR A 148 17.16 16.73 -16.79
C TYR A 148 16.36 15.72 -15.97
N LYS A 149 15.99 16.13 -14.76
CA LYS A 149 15.08 15.40 -13.88
C LYS A 149 13.89 16.31 -13.57
N SER A 150 12.80 16.19 -14.31
CA SER A 150 11.60 17.02 -14.10
C SER A 150 10.66 16.38 -13.08
N SER A 151 9.95 17.20 -12.30
CA SER A 151 8.79 16.74 -11.54
C SER A 151 7.61 16.54 -12.48
N CYS A 152 6.95 15.38 -12.38
CA CYS A 152 5.83 14.98 -13.22
C CYS A 152 4.80 14.22 -12.37
N TYR A 153 3.54 14.67 -12.39
CA TYR A 153 2.44 13.95 -11.75
C TYR A 153 2.13 12.66 -12.51
N ILE A 154 2.17 11.52 -11.82
CA ILE A 154 1.94 10.19 -12.38
C ILE A 154 0.55 9.69 -11.97
N ASP A 155 -0.36 9.47 -12.94
CA ASP A 155 -1.65 8.83 -12.68
C ASP A 155 -1.49 7.30 -12.65
N VAL A 156 -1.61 6.71 -11.46
CA VAL A 156 -1.51 5.26 -11.23
C VAL A 156 -2.82 4.50 -11.41
N LYS A 157 -3.93 5.17 -11.75
CA LYS A 157 -5.30 4.61 -11.85
C LYS A 157 -5.37 3.30 -12.64
N PHE A 158 -4.71 3.23 -13.79
CA PHE A 158 -4.73 2.07 -14.70
C PHE A 158 -3.44 1.24 -14.72
N PHE A 159 -2.50 1.47 -13.79
CA PHE A 159 -1.23 0.75 -13.73
C PHE A 159 -1.42 -0.79 -13.72
N PRO A 160 -0.65 -1.56 -14.52
CA PRO A 160 0.47 -1.15 -15.38
C PRO A 160 0.08 -0.78 -16.83
N PHE A 161 -1.20 -0.64 -17.15
CA PHE A 161 -1.70 -0.27 -18.49
C PHE A 161 -1.82 1.26 -18.64
N ASP A 162 -0.91 2.01 -18.02
CA ASP A 162 -0.95 3.46 -17.90
C ASP A 162 -0.25 4.20 -19.06
N GLN A 163 -0.76 5.40 -19.32
CA GLN A 163 -0.18 6.41 -20.20
C GLN A 163 -0.04 7.69 -19.38
N GLN A 164 1.14 8.29 -19.39
CA GLN A 164 1.48 9.48 -18.62
C GLN A 164 1.72 10.66 -19.57
N ILE A 165 1.51 11.87 -19.07
CA ILE A 165 1.80 13.13 -19.78
C ILE A 165 2.70 13.95 -18.85
N CYS A 166 3.98 14.07 -19.21
CA CYS A 166 4.96 14.82 -18.42
C CYS A 166 5.37 16.10 -19.13
N GLU A 167 5.28 17.22 -18.42
CA GLU A 167 5.72 18.52 -18.94
C GLU A 167 7.21 18.75 -18.62
N LEU A 168 7.92 19.36 -19.56
CA LEU A 168 9.22 20.01 -19.38
C LEU A 168 9.00 21.49 -19.64
N ARG A 169 9.04 22.30 -18.58
CA ARG A 169 8.82 23.75 -18.65
C ARG A 169 10.15 24.47 -18.62
N PHE A 170 10.58 24.93 -19.80
CA PHE A 170 11.77 25.76 -19.94
C PHE A 170 11.38 27.23 -19.97
N GLY A 171 12.24 28.08 -19.44
CA GLY A 171 12.13 29.53 -19.62
C GLY A 171 13.45 30.20 -19.30
N SER A 172 13.59 31.47 -19.67
CA SER A 172 14.62 32.30 -19.05
C SER A 172 14.28 32.47 -17.57
N TRP A 173 15.23 32.24 -16.67
CA TRP A 173 14.98 32.51 -15.24
C TRP A 173 14.72 34.00 -15.01
N THR A 174 15.49 34.83 -15.72
CA THR A 174 15.51 36.27 -15.52
C THR A 174 14.61 37.01 -16.52
N TYR A 175 14.89 36.98 -17.82
CA TYR A 175 14.30 37.83 -18.86
C TYR A 175 12.76 37.72 -18.96
N ASN A 176 12.12 38.90 -19.01
CA ASN A 176 10.69 39.02 -19.27
C ASN A 176 10.38 38.87 -20.77
N GLN A 177 9.10 38.66 -21.13
CA GLN A 177 8.58 38.54 -22.49
C GLN A 177 8.97 39.71 -23.41
N HIS A 178 9.08 40.92 -22.87
CA HIS A 178 9.52 42.11 -23.61
C HIS A 178 11.05 42.20 -23.80
N GLN A 179 11.83 41.34 -23.14
CA GLN A 179 13.30 41.32 -23.21
C GLN A 179 13.83 40.09 -23.95
N LEU A 180 13.25 38.92 -23.70
CA LEU A 180 13.52 37.66 -24.39
C LEU A 180 12.18 37.01 -24.75
N ASN A 181 12.01 36.67 -26.02
CA ASN A 181 10.87 35.89 -26.48
C ASN A 181 11.37 34.57 -27.08
N PHE A 182 10.67 33.48 -26.80
CA PHE A 182 10.96 32.20 -27.42
C PHE A 182 10.37 32.15 -28.82
N THR A 183 11.17 31.67 -29.75
CA THR A 183 10.73 31.14 -31.04
C THR A 183 11.03 29.64 -31.04
N TYR A 184 10.37 28.86 -31.89
CA TYR A 184 10.80 27.48 -32.10
C TYR A 184 12.19 27.50 -32.77
N TYR A 185 13.08 26.55 -32.44
CA TYR A 185 14.35 26.37 -33.17
C TYR A 185 14.07 26.24 -34.67
N ASP A 186 12.96 25.55 -34.96
CA ASP A 186 12.44 25.43 -36.29
C ASP A 186 10.90 25.58 -36.34
N GLU A 187 10.41 26.50 -37.16
CA GLU A 187 8.99 26.93 -37.18
C GLU A 187 8.01 25.85 -37.67
N LYS A 188 8.51 24.80 -38.32
CA LYS A 188 7.70 23.64 -38.73
C LYS A 188 7.81 22.44 -37.78
N GLU A 189 8.75 22.44 -36.81
CA GLU A 189 8.83 21.42 -35.75
C GLU A 189 8.17 21.94 -34.45
N ARG A 190 6.89 21.60 -34.24
CA ARG A 190 6.10 21.95 -33.03
C ARG A 190 6.02 20.86 -31.95
N ASN A 191 6.95 19.91 -31.99
CA ASN A 191 7.16 18.76 -31.10
C ASN A 191 8.67 18.59 -30.96
N VAL A 192 9.09 17.93 -29.87
CA VAL A 192 10.46 17.51 -29.60
C VAL A 192 11.14 16.88 -30.80
N THR A 193 12.33 17.37 -31.14
CA THR A 193 13.16 16.81 -32.21
C THR A 193 13.67 15.42 -31.78
N ILE A 194 13.45 14.42 -32.63
CA ILE A 194 13.61 12.99 -32.30
C ILE A 194 14.56 12.25 -33.25
N LYS A 195 15.35 13.02 -34.01
CA LYS A 195 16.23 12.55 -35.09
C LYS A 195 17.31 11.55 -34.59
N ASP A 196 17.74 11.68 -33.33
CA ASP A 196 18.71 10.80 -32.65
C ASP A 196 18.09 9.98 -31.46
N TYR A 197 16.77 9.78 -31.45
CA TYR A 197 16.08 9.15 -30.31
C TYR A 197 16.31 7.63 -30.20
N VAL A 198 16.83 7.19 -29.05
CA VAL A 198 16.96 5.77 -28.67
C VAL A 198 15.73 5.32 -27.86
N VAL A 199 15.02 4.33 -28.40
CA VAL A 199 13.82 3.72 -27.79
C VAL A 199 14.09 3.20 -26.38
N SER A 200 13.26 3.60 -25.42
CA SER A 200 13.39 3.17 -24.03
C SER A 200 12.87 1.74 -23.81
N GLY A 201 13.54 0.97 -22.95
CA GLY A 201 13.16 -0.41 -22.63
C GLY A 201 11.88 -0.54 -21.80
N SER A 202 11.45 0.53 -21.12
CA SER A 202 10.30 0.51 -20.19
C SER A 202 9.10 1.34 -20.67
N TRP A 203 9.30 2.23 -21.65
CA TRP A 203 8.31 3.20 -22.11
C TRP A 203 8.38 3.38 -23.63
N ASP A 204 7.22 3.57 -24.26
CA ASP A 204 7.09 4.08 -25.63
C ASP A 204 6.75 5.57 -25.56
N LEU A 205 7.42 6.39 -26.38
CA LEU A 205 7.04 7.78 -26.61
C LEU A 205 6.01 7.82 -27.75
N LEU A 206 4.83 8.33 -27.47
CA LEU A 206 3.73 8.42 -28.44
C LEU A 206 3.75 9.75 -29.19
N ASP A 207 3.97 10.84 -28.45
CA ASP A 207 3.89 12.22 -28.93
C ASP A 207 4.71 13.14 -28.01
N GLY A 208 5.06 14.33 -28.49
CA GLY A 208 5.95 15.26 -27.78
C GLY A 208 5.71 16.75 -28.06
N PRO A 209 4.48 17.28 -28.12
CA PRO A 209 4.21 18.65 -28.54
C PRO A 209 4.90 19.71 -27.67
N MET A 210 5.45 20.70 -28.35
CA MET A 210 6.08 21.90 -27.79
C MET A 210 5.12 23.07 -27.97
N SER A 211 4.82 23.75 -26.87
CA SER A 211 3.89 24.88 -26.82
C SER A 211 4.56 26.05 -26.09
N ILE A 212 4.71 27.17 -26.79
CA ILE A 212 5.06 28.44 -26.15
C ILE A 212 3.80 28.94 -25.44
N GLN A 213 3.89 29.19 -24.14
CA GLN A 213 2.82 29.73 -23.31
C GLN A 213 3.18 31.16 -22.88
N TYR A 214 2.21 32.05 -23.08
CA TYR A 214 2.30 33.47 -22.71
C TYR A 214 1.43 33.74 -21.46
N PRO A 215 1.75 34.76 -20.65
CA PRO A 215 0.86 35.25 -19.60
C PRO A 215 -0.51 35.66 -20.19
N PRO A 216 -1.61 35.53 -19.43
CA PRO A 216 -2.95 35.85 -19.91
C PRO A 216 -3.22 37.36 -19.92
N ASP A 217 -3.83 37.87 -21.00
CA ASP A 217 -4.22 39.28 -21.13
C ASP A 217 -5.20 39.70 -20.02
N GLU A 218 -5.01 40.90 -19.46
CA GLU A 218 -5.68 41.39 -18.22
C GLU A 218 -7.23 41.50 -18.27
N THR A 219 -7.87 41.20 -19.39
CA THR A 219 -9.24 41.66 -19.68
C THR A 219 -10.36 40.92 -18.96
N ASN A 220 -10.10 39.77 -18.32
CA ASN A 220 -11.11 39.04 -17.54
C ASN A 220 -10.50 38.32 -16.32
N ILE A 221 -10.63 38.93 -15.13
CA ILE A 221 -11.02 38.35 -13.81
C ILE A 221 -10.68 39.39 -12.73
N LEU A 222 -11.68 39.83 -11.97
CA LEU A 222 -11.57 41.00 -11.07
C LEU A 222 -10.89 40.73 -9.71
N PHE A 223 -10.52 39.48 -9.40
CA PHE A 223 -10.00 39.08 -8.08
C PHE A 223 -8.81 38.09 -8.13
N GLU A 224 -8.12 37.95 -9.27
CA GLU A 224 -6.99 37.02 -9.44
C GLU A 224 -5.71 37.70 -9.95
N LYS A 225 -5.52 38.99 -9.62
CA LYS A 225 -4.24 39.70 -9.86
C LYS A 225 -3.21 39.36 -8.76
N SER A 226 -2.66 38.16 -8.82
CA SER A 226 -1.35 37.84 -8.25
C SER A 226 -0.30 37.75 -9.37
N TYR A 227 0.95 38.06 -9.05
CA TYR A 227 2.01 38.39 -10.02
C TYR A 227 2.56 37.16 -10.76
N ARG A 228 1.78 36.61 -11.72
CA ARG A 228 2.40 35.96 -12.89
C ARG A 228 3.27 37.00 -13.57
N HIS A 229 4.57 36.95 -13.32
CA HIS A 229 5.54 37.82 -13.96
C HIS A 229 5.46 37.61 -15.47
N ASP A 230 5.63 38.68 -16.27
CA ASP A 230 5.53 38.64 -17.73
C ASP A 230 6.68 37.83 -18.33
N ARG A 231 6.58 36.49 -18.28
CA ARG A 231 7.61 35.53 -18.68
C ARG A 231 6.99 34.49 -19.61
N VAL A 232 7.73 34.16 -20.67
CA VAL A 232 7.31 33.18 -21.68
C VAL A 232 7.81 31.80 -21.25
N GLU A 233 6.91 30.83 -21.11
CA GLU A 233 7.30 29.43 -20.88
C GLU A 233 7.33 28.66 -22.21
N PHE A 234 8.43 27.96 -22.49
CA PHE A 234 8.50 26.96 -23.54
C PHE A 234 8.19 25.59 -22.93
N VAL A 235 6.97 25.09 -23.15
CA VAL A 235 6.46 23.87 -22.50
C VAL A 235 6.39 22.72 -23.49
N CYS A 236 7.27 21.74 -23.31
CA CYS A 236 7.26 20.46 -24.00
C CYS A 236 6.43 19.43 -23.22
N LYS A 237 5.48 18.74 -23.86
CA LYS A 237 4.62 17.72 -23.22
C LYS A 237 4.94 16.33 -23.80
N LEU A 238 5.66 15.52 -23.04
CA LEU A 238 6.01 14.16 -23.43
C LEU A 238 4.86 13.20 -23.07
N VAL A 239 4.22 12.63 -24.09
CA VAL A 239 3.12 11.66 -23.96
C VAL A 239 3.70 10.26 -24.09
N ILE A 240 3.68 9.49 -23.00
CA ILE A 240 4.42 8.22 -22.88
C ILE A 240 3.53 7.07 -22.39
N ARG A 241 3.73 5.85 -22.89
CA ARG A 241 2.97 4.65 -22.53
C ARG A 241 3.89 3.56 -21.98
N ARG A 242 3.46 2.83 -20.95
CA ARG A 242 4.28 1.80 -20.29
C ARG A 242 4.36 0.51 -21.10
N LYS A 243 5.55 -0.10 -21.14
CA LYS A 243 5.76 -1.49 -21.61
C LYS A 243 5.30 -2.47 -20.53
N THR A 244 4.12 -3.05 -20.72
CA THR A 244 3.37 -3.77 -19.67
C THR A 244 3.93 -5.16 -19.34
N LEU A 245 4.61 -5.81 -20.31
CA LEU A 245 5.00 -7.22 -20.29
C LEU A 245 5.68 -7.67 -18.99
N PHE A 246 6.65 -6.90 -18.48
CA PHE A 246 7.36 -7.21 -17.24
C PHE A 246 6.41 -7.34 -16.03
N TYR A 247 5.44 -6.43 -15.90
CA TYR A 247 4.46 -6.43 -14.83
C TYR A 247 3.37 -7.49 -15.06
N THR A 248 2.99 -7.74 -16.32
CA THR A 248 2.06 -8.82 -16.67
C THR A 248 2.60 -10.18 -16.23
N VAL A 249 3.86 -10.50 -16.54
CA VAL A 249 4.49 -11.78 -16.18
C VAL A 249 4.79 -11.88 -14.69
N ASN A 250 5.39 -10.86 -14.08
CA ASN A 250 5.90 -10.96 -12.70
C ASN A 250 4.88 -10.58 -11.61
N LEU A 251 3.72 -10.02 -11.97
CA LEU A 251 2.75 -9.47 -11.03
C LEU A 251 1.32 -9.94 -11.35
N ILE A 252 0.83 -9.73 -12.58
CA ILE A 252 -0.55 -10.07 -12.94
C ILE A 252 -0.76 -11.59 -12.99
N ILE A 253 0.08 -12.35 -13.72
CA ILE A 253 -0.07 -13.80 -13.85
C ILE A 253 -0.01 -14.53 -12.48
N PRO A 254 0.96 -14.26 -11.58
CA PRO A 254 0.97 -14.87 -10.24
C PRO A 254 -0.27 -14.55 -9.42
N THR A 255 -0.76 -13.32 -9.45
CA THR A 255 -1.93 -12.91 -8.64
C THR A 255 -3.27 -13.42 -9.20
N MET A 256 -3.36 -13.67 -10.51
CA MET A 256 -4.45 -14.42 -11.14
C MET A 256 -4.40 -15.91 -10.77
N LEU A 257 -3.22 -16.54 -10.77
CA LEU A 257 -3.08 -17.94 -10.35
C LEU A 257 -3.44 -18.12 -8.87
N ILE A 258 -3.02 -17.19 -8.00
CA ILE A 258 -3.34 -17.22 -6.56
C ILE A 258 -4.86 -17.07 -6.31
N SER A 259 -5.58 -16.25 -7.09
CA SER A 259 -7.04 -16.20 -6.96
C SER A 259 -7.72 -17.50 -7.39
N PHE A 260 -7.23 -18.16 -8.45
CA PHE A 260 -7.75 -19.48 -8.84
C PHE A 260 -7.45 -20.57 -7.79
N LEU A 261 -6.27 -20.54 -7.16
CA LEU A 261 -5.93 -21.43 -6.04
C LEU A 261 -6.92 -21.30 -4.87
N SER A 262 -7.49 -20.11 -4.63
CA SER A 262 -8.50 -19.91 -3.57
C SER A 262 -9.82 -20.66 -3.81
N ILE A 263 -10.15 -21.00 -5.07
CA ILE A 263 -11.34 -21.78 -5.43
C ILE A 263 -11.11 -23.27 -5.15
N PHE A 264 -9.89 -23.77 -5.41
CA PHE A 264 -9.53 -25.17 -5.15
C PHE A 264 -9.59 -25.57 -3.67
N VAL A 265 -9.56 -24.58 -2.76
CA VAL A 265 -9.84 -24.81 -1.32
C VAL A 265 -11.21 -25.47 -1.11
N PHE A 266 -12.24 -25.10 -1.89
CA PHE A 266 -13.58 -25.71 -1.85
C PHE A 266 -13.70 -27.02 -2.67
N TYR A 267 -12.61 -27.44 -3.31
CA TYR A 267 -12.53 -28.75 -3.95
C TYR A 267 -11.92 -29.82 -3.03
N LEU A 268 -11.01 -29.41 -2.13
CA LEU A 268 -10.30 -30.30 -1.21
C LEU A 268 -11.21 -30.82 -0.07
N PRO A 269 -11.27 -32.14 0.19
CA PRO A 269 -12.08 -32.69 1.26
C PRO A 269 -11.57 -32.27 2.64
N THR A 270 -12.48 -31.95 3.56
CA THR A 270 -12.19 -31.61 4.97
C THR A 270 -11.40 -32.70 5.70
N ASP A 271 -11.69 -33.96 5.40
CA ASP A 271 -11.14 -35.12 6.10
C ASP A 271 -9.64 -35.33 5.83
N ALA A 272 -9.04 -34.56 4.92
CA ALA A 272 -7.60 -34.50 4.68
C ALA A 272 -6.85 -33.48 5.57
N GLY A 273 -7.54 -32.60 6.31
CA GLY A 273 -6.94 -31.64 7.27
C GLY A 273 -6.13 -30.47 6.66
N GLU A 274 -5.72 -30.54 5.39
CA GLU A 274 -4.90 -29.51 4.73
C GLU A 274 -5.70 -28.31 4.17
N LYS A 275 -7.03 -28.32 4.33
CA LYS A 275 -7.94 -27.32 3.76
C LYS A 275 -7.67 -25.93 4.32
N MET A 276 -7.40 -25.84 5.63
CA MET A 276 -6.99 -24.59 6.27
C MET A 276 -5.56 -24.19 5.90
N THR A 277 -4.62 -25.12 5.80
CA THR A 277 -3.21 -24.86 5.41
C THR A 277 -3.14 -24.08 4.09
N LEU A 278 -3.78 -24.62 3.06
CA LEU A 278 -3.81 -24.02 1.72
C LEU A 278 -4.41 -22.61 1.74
N SER A 279 -5.56 -22.46 2.42
CA SER A 279 -6.29 -21.19 2.49
C SER A 279 -5.46 -20.08 3.18
N ILE A 280 -4.68 -20.43 4.21
CA ILE A 280 -3.83 -19.50 4.96
C ILE A 280 -2.51 -19.20 4.22
N SER A 281 -1.91 -20.19 3.54
CA SER A 281 -0.74 -19.94 2.68
C SER A 281 -1.06 -18.98 1.54
N ILE A 282 -2.28 -19.04 0.99
CA ILE A 282 -2.81 -18.06 0.03
C ILE A 282 -2.91 -16.67 0.66
N LEU A 283 -3.44 -16.54 1.88
CA LEU A 283 -3.51 -15.25 2.60
C LEU A 283 -2.11 -14.62 2.76
N LEU A 284 -1.13 -15.41 3.20
CA LEU A 284 0.24 -14.94 3.40
C LEU A 284 0.90 -14.50 2.07
N ALA A 285 0.68 -15.25 0.99
CA ALA A 285 1.16 -14.89 -0.34
C ALA A 285 0.54 -13.56 -0.83
N LEU A 286 -0.78 -13.38 -0.69
CA LEU A 286 -1.46 -12.13 -1.05
C LEU A 286 -0.91 -10.92 -0.26
N VAL A 287 -0.66 -11.09 1.04
CA VAL A 287 -0.04 -10.07 1.89
C VAL A 287 1.38 -9.70 1.42
N VAL A 288 2.18 -10.68 0.97
CA VAL A 288 3.51 -10.42 0.39
C VAL A 288 3.42 -9.67 -0.95
N PHE A 289 2.49 -10.03 -1.83
CA PHE A 289 2.27 -9.30 -3.10
C PHE A 289 1.78 -7.86 -2.88
N LEU A 290 0.94 -7.62 -1.86
CA LEU A 290 0.52 -6.28 -1.48
C LEU A 290 1.71 -5.39 -1.07
N LEU A 291 2.70 -5.95 -0.34
CA LEU A 291 3.94 -5.23 0.02
C LEU A 291 4.89 -5.00 -1.15
N LEU A 292 4.86 -5.85 -2.17
CA LEU A 292 5.66 -5.65 -3.38
C LEU A 292 5.18 -4.39 -4.11
N ILE A 293 3.85 -4.25 -4.26
CA ILE A 293 3.22 -3.08 -4.88
C ILE A 293 3.45 -1.81 -4.07
N SER A 294 3.33 -1.86 -2.74
CA SER A 294 3.55 -0.70 -1.86
C SER A 294 5.00 -0.19 -1.82
N LYS A 295 5.92 -0.84 -2.54
CA LYS A 295 7.30 -0.37 -2.79
C LYS A 295 7.52 0.17 -4.20
N ILE A 296 6.74 -0.30 -5.17
CA ILE A 296 6.85 0.05 -6.58
C ILE A 296 6.06 1.34 -6.87
N LEU A 297 4.83 1.42 -6.37
CA LEU A 297 3.97 2.58 -6.59
C LEU A 297 4.22 3.68 -5.54
N PRO A 298 4.06 4.97 -5.90
CA PRO A 298 3.98 6.04 -4.92
C PRO A 298 2.77 5.82 -4.00
N PRO A 299 2.81 6.26 -2.73
CA PRO A 299 1.69 6.19 -1.80
C PRO A 299 0.64 7.30 -2.07
N THR A 300 0.26 7.48 -3.34
CA THR A 300 -0.76 8.44 -3.77
C THR A 300 -2.14 8.02 -3.28
N SER A 301 -2.91 9.00 -2.80
CA SER A 301 -4.24 8.81 -2.23
C SER A 301 -5.39 9.21 -3.18
N THR A 302 -5.09 9.93 -4.26
CA THR A 302 -6.07 10.52 -5.19
C THR A 302 -6.90 9.47 -5.93
N VAL A 303 -6.26 8.35 -6.29
CA VAL A 303 -6.89 7.20 -6.95
C VAL A 303 -6.26 5.90 -6.46
N ILE A 304 -7.08 4.86 -6.28
CA ILE A 304 -6.59 3.51 -6.01
C ILE A 304 -6.25 2.83 -7.36
N PRO A 305 -5.01 2.34 -7.56
CA PRO A 305 -4.60 1.62 -8.77
C PRO A 305 -5.48 0.40 -9.08
N LEU A 306 -5.68 0.09 -10.35
CA LEU A 306 -6.44 -1.08 -10.81
C LEU A 306 -5.95 -2.39 -10.18
N ILE A 307 -4.62 -2.60 -10.15
CA ILE A 307 -4.00 -3.79 -9.53
C ILE A 307 -4.19 -3.84 -8.01
N ALA A 308 -4.26 -2.69 -7.32
CA ALA A 308 -4.52 -2.63 -5.89
C ALA A 308 -5.99 -2.94 -5.57
N LYS A 309 -6.93 -2.47 -6.41
CA LYS A 309 -8.35 -2.89 -6.34
C LYS A 309 -8.50 -4.39 -6.56
N TYR A 310 -7.77 -4.95 -7.54
CA TYR A 310 -7.77 -6.38 -7.80
C TYR A 310 -7.28 -7.19 -6.60
N LEU A 311 -6.12 -6.84 -6.03
CA LEU A 311 -5.59 -7.55 -4.87
C LEU A 311 -6.47 -7.38 -3.63
N LEU A 312 -7.02 -6.19 -3.38
CA LEU A 312 -8.00 -5.98 -2.31
C LEU A 312 -9.23 -6.87 -2.47
N PHE A 313 -9.77 -7.01 -3.69
CA PHE A 313 -10.85 -7.96 -3.99
C PHE A 313 -10.43 -9.41 -3.69
N THR A 314 -9.26 -9.86 -4.14
CA THR A 314 -8.79 -11.23 -3.84
C THR A 314 -8.52 -11.47 -2.35
N PHE A 315 -8.06 -10.45 -1.62
CA PHE A 315 -7.83 -10.51 -0.17
C PHE A 315 -9.16 -10.61 0.59
N ILE A 316 -10.14 -9.77 0.26
CA ILE A 316 -11.50 -9.84 0.85
C ILE A 316 -12.12 -11.21 0.55
N MET A 317 -12.04 -11.67 -0.70
CA MET A 317 -12.53 -13.00 -1.09
C MET A 317 -11.83 -14.12 -0.31
N ASN A 318 -10.51 -14.07 -0.11
CA ASN A 318 -9.78 -15.08 0.66
C ASN A 318 -10.14 -15.05 2.16
N ILE A 319 -10.38 -13.88 2.78
CA ILE A 319 -10.88 -13.81 4.17
C ILE A 319 -12.27 -14.45 4.28
N ILE A 320 -13.16 -14.22 3.30
CA ILE A 320 -14.48 -14.89 3.24
C ILE A 320 -14.30 -16.40 2.99
N THR A 321 -13.33 -16.81 2.17
CA THR A 321 -12.97 -18.22 1.98
C THR A 321 -12.61 -18.87 3.32
N ILE A 322 -11.71 -18.28 4.11
CA ILE A 322 -11.29 -18.84 5.40
C ILE A 322 -12.48 -18.87 6.38
N PHE A 323 -13.32 -17.83 6.43
CA PHE A 323 -14.54 -17.85 7.25
C PHE A 323 -15.48 -19.00 6.87
N CYS A 324 -15.70 -19.21 5.56
CA CYS A 324 -16.57 -20.27 5.06
C CYS A 324 -15.96 -21.68 5.23
N THR A 325 -14.64 -21.86 5.10
CA THR A 325 -14.00 -23.15 5.43
C THR A 325 -14.12 -23.46 6.91
N VAL A 326 -13.91 -22.49 7.80
CA VAL A 326 -14.13 -22.66 9.25
C VAL A 326 -15.57 -23.09 9.55
N LEU A 327 -16.57 -22.53 8.87
CA LEU A 327 -17.96 -23.00 8.98
C LEU A 327 -18.13 -24.44 8.48
N ILE A 328 -17.61 -24.79 7.30
CA ILE A 328 -17.71 -26.14 6.71
C ILE A 328 -17.06 -27.19 7.63
N ILE A 329 -15.90 -26.89 8.21
CA ILE A 329 -15.18 -27.73 9.18
C ILE A 329 -16.02 -27.90 10.46
N ASN A 330 -16.55 -26.81 11.02
CA ASN A 330 -17.48 -26.82 12.15
C ASN A 330 -18.78 -27.59 11.85
N TYR A 331 -19.22 -27.69 10.58
CA TYR A 331 -20.35 -28.53 10.18
C TYR A 331 -19.98 -30.02 10.04
N ASN A 332 -18.80 -30.36 9.49
CA ASN A 332 -18.34 -31.76 9.38
C ASN A 332 -18.18 -32.41 10.75
N TYR A 333 -17.48 -31.74 11.68
CA TYR A 333 -17.20 -32.28 13.02
C TYR A 333 -18.39 -32.22 13.99
N ARG A 334 -19.63 -31.98 13.52
CA ARG A 334 -20.82 -32.03 14.39
C ARG A 334 -21.17 -33.45 14.78
N THR A 335 -21.49 -33.62 16.06
CA THR A 335 -21.90 -34.89 16.64
C THR A 335 -23.33 -34.80 17.16
N PRO A 336 -24.15 -35.87 17.05
CA PRO A 336 -25.55 -35.85 17.51
C PRO A 336 -25.71 -35.62 19.02
N ARG A 337 -24.63 -35.76 19.81
CA ARG A 337 -24.59 -35.42 21.25
C ARG A 337 -24.44 -33.92 21.52
N THR A 338 -23.86 -33.16 20.60
CA THR A 338 -23.68 -31.69 20.75
C THR A 338 -24.76 -30.90 19.99
N ASN A 339 -25.16 -31.37 18.82
CA ASN A 339 -26.10 -30.68 17.93
C ASN A 339 -27.15 -31.64 17.37
N LYS A 340 -28.42 -31.39 17.69
CA LYS A 340 -29.56 -32.03 17.01
C LYS A 340 -29.76 -31.35 15.64
N MET A 341 -29.90 -32.14 14.58
CA MET A 341 -30.17 -31.62 13.24
C MET A 341 -31.63 -31.14 13.15
N PRO A 342 -31.91 -29.85 12.89
CA PRO A 342 -33.27 -29.36 12.77
C PRO A 342 -33.83 -29.70 11.38
N TYR A 343 -35.16 -29.89 11.31
CA TYR A 343 -35.85 -30.39 10.13
C TYR A 343 -35.61 -29.55 8.85
N TRP A 344 -35.47 -28.22 9.00
CA TRP A 344 -35.17 -27.33 7.87
C TRP A 344 -33.77 -27.59 7.26
N THR A 345 -32.77 -27.93 8.08
CA THR A 345 -31.40 -28.20 7.59
C THR A 345 -31.39 -29.48 6.76
N ARG A 346 -32.06 -30.54 7.23
CA ARG A 346 -32.25 -31.78 6.46
C ARG A 346 -32.93 -31.50 5.12
N ARG A 347 -34.07 -30.80 5.14
CA ARG A 347 -34.84 -30.50 3.92
C ARG A 347 -34.07 -29.63 2.92
N LEU A 348 -33.28 -28.66 3.39
CA LEU A 348 -32.51 -27.78 2.51
C LEU A 348 -31.25 -28.45 1.97
N PHE A 349 -30.41 -29.05 2.83
CA PHE A 349 -29.09 -29.55 2.45
C PHE A 349 -29.05 -31.03 2.04
N ILE A 350 -30.06 -31.85 2.37
CA ILE A 350 -30.11 -33.26 1.94
C ILE A 350 -31.14 -33.45 0.82
N ASP A 351 -32.31 -32.79 0.87
CA ASP A 351 -33.37 -33.01 -0.13
C ASP A 351 -33.34 -32.03 -1.32
N ILE A 352 -33.01 -30.74 -1.10
CA ILE A 352 -33.11 -29.68 -2.13
C ILE A 352 -31.78 -29.40 -2.82
N LEU A 353 -30.75 -28.95 -2.09
CA LEU A 353 -29.47 -28.52 -2.67
C LEU A 353 -28.78 -29.61 -3.51
N PRO A 354 -28.71 -30.88 -3.10
CA PRO A 354 -28.06 -31.92 -3.90
C PRO A 354 -28.67 -32.10 -5.29
N ARG A 355 -29.99 -31.89 -5.44
CA ARG A 355 -30.68 -31.95 -6.75
C ARG A 355 -30.29 -30.78 -7.66
N ILE A 356 -30.11 -29.59 -7.07
CA ILE A 356 -29.65 -28.39 -7.79
C ILE A 356 -28.17 -28.55 -8.20
N LEU A 357 -27.34 -29.09 -7.31
CA LEU A 357 -25.90 -29.27 -7.47
C LEU A 357 -25.51 -30.56 -8.23
N ARG A 358 -26.49 -31.37 -8.65
CA ARG A 358 -26.32 -32.71 -9.25
C ARG A 358 -25.39 -33.64 -8.44
N MET A 359 -25.55 -33.62 -7.12
CA MET A 359 -24.88 -34.54 -6.20
C MET A 359 -25.79 -35.72 -5.88
N GLU A 360 -25.34 -36.93 -6.20
CA GLU A 360 -25.98 -38.16 -5.73
C GLU A 360 -25.61 -38.41 -4.26
N ARG A 361 -26.53 -38.99 -3.48
CA ARG A 361 -26.27 -39.45 -2.11
C ARG A 361 -25.89 -40.92 -2.17
N PRO A 362 -24.87 -41.40 -1.44
CA PRO A 362 -24.62 -42.83 -1.29
C PRO A 362 -25.89 -43.57 -0.86
N ASN A 363 -26.25 -44.64 -1.57
CA ASN A 363 -27.52 -45.34 -1.35
C ASN A 363 -27.53 -46.03 0.01
N LYS A 364 -28.61 -45.84 0.78
CA LYS A 364 -28.79 -46.36 2.15
C LYS A 364 -29.14 -47.87 2.22
N TYR A 365 -28.97 -48.59 1.11
CA TYR A 365 -29.79 -49.76 0.76
C TYR A 365 -29.36 -51.11 1.36
N GLU A 366 -28.25 -51.17 2.09
CA GLU A 366 -27.66 -52.43 2.60
C GLU A 366 -27.85 -52.65 4.11
N ARG A 367 -28.70 -51.88 4.81
CA ARG A 367 -28.89 -52.02 6.28
C ARG A 367 -30.34 -52.11 6.77
N GLU A 368 -31.33 -51.70 5.98
CA GLU A 368 -32.74 -51.70 6.44
C GLU A 368 -33.43 -53.06 6.20
N ASN A 369 -33.04 -53.84 5.18
CA ASN A 369 -33.62 -55.15 4.86
C ASN A 369 -33.44 -56.20 5.98
N ASP A 370 -32.22 -56.36 6.49
CA ASP A 370 -31.92 -57.33 7.56
C ASP A 370 -32.63 -56.98 8.87
N ASP A 371 -32.78 -55.67 9.12
CA ASP A 371 -33.32 -55.14 10.35
C ASP A 371 -34.86 -55.19 10.40
N GLU A 372 -35.57 -55.24 9.27
CA GLU A 372 -37.02 -55.53 9.27
C GLU A 372 -37.33 -57.03 9.46
N MET A 373 -36.51 -57.95 8.93
CA MET A 373 -36.80 -59.39 8.98
C MET A 373 -36.74 -59.99 10.41
N ILE A 374 -35.96 -59.40 11.31
CA ILE A 374 -35.71 -59.94 12.66
C ILE A 374 -36.76 -59.49 13.70
N LYS A 375 -37.32 -58.27 13.57
CA LYS A 375 -38.18 -57.66 14.61
C LYS A 375 -39.51 -58.39 14.88
N PRO A 376 -40.28 -58.87 13.89
CA PRO A 376 -41.56 -59.54 14.14
C PRO A 376 -41.39 -60.88 14.85
N THR A 377 -40.38 -61.66 14.42
CA THR A 377 -40.21 -63.07 14.77
C THR A 377 -39.87 -63.26 16.25
N ILE A 378 -38.89 -62.50 16.77
CA ILE A 378 -38.42 -62.62 18.16
C ILE A 378 -39.41 -61.98 19.14
N MET A 379 -40.08 -60.89 18.77
CA MET A 379 -41.01 -60.20 19.69
C MET A 379 -42.37 -60.91 19.81
N ASN A 380 -42.77 -61.70 18.81
CA ASN A 380 -43.99 -62.51 18.88
C ASN A 380 -43.79 -63.80 19.72
N SER A 381 -42.64 -64.46 19.64
CA SER A 381 -42.35 -65.63 20.50
C SER A 381 -42.31 -65.25 21.99
N ILE A 382 -41.62 -64.16 22.34
CA ILE A 382 -41.56 -63.64 23.73
C ILE A 382 -42.93 -63.18 24.23
N ARG A 383 -43.84 -62.74 23.33
CA ARG A 383 -45.23 -62.41 23.70
C ARG A 383 -46.08 -63.66 23.98
N ALA A 384 -45.92 -64.73 23.21
CA ALA A 384 -46.66 -65.98 23.44
C ALA A 384 -46.43 -66.50 24.88
N SER A 385 -45.17 -66.49 25.35
CA SER A 385 -44.78 -66.90 26.70
C SER A 385 -45.37 -66.06 27.84
N ARG A 386 -46.00 -64.90 27.58
CA ARG A 386 -46.57 -64.02 28.62
C ARG A 386 -48.10 -64.05 28.72
N VAL A 387 -48.80 -64.78 27.85
CA VAL A 387 -50.29 -64.77 27.81
C VAL A 387 -50.92 -65.89 28.64
N ILE A 388 -50.16 -66.94 28.97
CA ILE A 388 -50.66 -68.16 29.64
C ILE A 388 -50.97 -67.95 31.14
N SER A 389 -50.53 -66.83 31.75
CA SER A 389 -50.66 -66.57 33.18
C SER A 389 -51.45 -65.29 33.51
N ILE A 390 -52.78 -65.34 33.37
CA ILE A 390 -53.80 -64.79 34.30
C ILE A 390 -55.21 -65.20 33.79
N THR A 391 -55.84 -66.17 34.47
CA THR A 391 -57.31 -66.35 34.52
C THR A 391 -57.66 -67.16 35.77
N THR A 392 -58.37 -66.56 36.71
CA THR A 392 -58.94 -67.24 37.89
C THR A 392 -60.33 -67.82 37.54
N PRO A 393 -60.68 -69.03 38.01
CA PRO A 393 -61.94 -69.67 37.64
C PRO A 393 -63.15 -69.11 38.42
N THR A 394 -64.28 -68.98 37.73
CA THR A 394 -65.62 -68.92 38.34
C THR A 394 -66.47 -70.06 37.77
N MET A 395 -67.17 -70.79 38.64
CA MET A 395 -67.89 -72.02 38.29
C MET A 395 -69.28 -71.75 37.69
N ASN A 396 -69.74 -72.60 36.76
CA ASN A 396 -70.81 -73.57 37.09
C ASN A 396 -71.15 -74.60 35.98
N SER A 397 -71.70 -75.72 36.45
CA SER A 397 -72.61 -76.66 35.76
C SER A 397 -72.19 -77.33 34.43
N GLU A 398 -71.49 -78.46 34.59
CA GLU A 398 -72.02 -79.84 34.36
C GLU A 398 -72.35 -80.44 32.97
N GLN A 399 -71.95 -81.73 32.89
CA GLN A 399 -72.47 -82.87 32.10
C GLN A 399 -72.16 -83.01 30.57
N SER A 400 -71.76 -84.18 30.05
CA SER A 400 -71.04 -85.36 30.62
C SER A 400 -70.67 -86.42 29.53
N LEU A 401 -69.79 -87.37 29.90
CA LEU A 401 -69.62 -88.75 29.39
C LEU A 401 -68.75 -89.07 28.13
N THR A 402 -67.77 -89.96 28.37
CA THR A 402 -67.28 -91.11 27.54
C THR A 402 -66.45 -90.86 26.25
N THR A 403 -65.27 -91.50 26.03
CA THR A 403 -64.40 -92.33 26.92
C THR A 403 -62.98 -92.54 26.35
N THR A 404 -62.05 -92.97 27.23
CA THR A 404 -60.84 -93.79 26.99
C THR A 404 -59.63 -93.24 26.21
N ASP A 405 -58.68 -92.73 27.00
CA ASP A 405 -57.32 -93.27 27.20
C ASP A 405 -56.09 -92.82 26.37
N ASN A 406 -55.05 -92.45 27.14
CA ASN A 406 -53.60 -92.41 26.88
C ASN A 406 -53.00 -91.20 26.13
N ASP A 407 -52.97 -90.06 26.83
CA ASP A 407 -52.03 -88.96 26.58
C ASP A 407 -50.61 -89.27 27.15
N GLU A 408 -49.57 -89.17 26.32
CA GLU A 408 -48.20 -88.78 26.75
C GLU A 408 -47.57 -87.86 25.68
N GLU A 409 -48.29 -86.79 25.31
CA GLU A 409 -47.71 -85.73 24.50
C GLU A 409 -46.73 -84.91 25.36
N ASN A 410 -45.44 -84.96 25.01
CA ASN A 410 -44.36 -84.42 25.84
C ASN A 410 -44.43 -82.89 25.93
N GLN A 411 -45.04 -82.37 27.00
CA GLN A 411 -44.95 -80.97 27.41
C GLN A 411 -43.53 -80.65 27.86
N LEU A 412 -42.64 -80.37 26.91
CA LEU A 412 -41.29 -79.88 27.14
C LEU A 412 -41.33 -78.40 27.56
N ASP A 413 -41.93 -78.15 28.72
CA ASP A 413 -42.05 -76.82 29.32
C ASP A 413 -40.63 -76.37 29.73
N PHE A 414 -39.99 -75.62 28.85
CA PHE A 414 -38.58 -75.22 28.99
C PHE A 414 -38.43 -74.20 30.12
N PHE A 415 -38.20 -74.71 31.33
CA PHE A 415 -37.83 -73.93 32.51
C PHE A 415 -36.55 -73.12 32.19
N LEU A 416 -36.71 -71.84 31.81
CA LEU A 416 -35.57 -70.93 31.64
C LEU A 416 -34.79 -70.86 32.96
N THR A 417 -33.59 -71.43 32.98
CA THR A 417 -32.63 -71.26 34.06
C THR A 417 -32.29 -69.78 34.22
N LYS A 418 -31.94 -69.37 35.44
CA LYS A 418 -31.64 -67.96 35.76
C LYS A 418 -30.50 -67.41 34.90
N GLU A 419 -29.52 -68.24 34.55
CA GLU A 419 -28.43 -67.92 33.64
C GLU A 419 -28.94 -67.54 32.24
N VAL A 420 -29.94 -68.25 31.71
CA VAL A 420 -30.52 -67.99 30.37
C VAL A 420 -31.21 -66.63 30.33
N TYR A 421 -31.94 -66.26 31.38
CA TYR A 421 -32.56 -64.94 31.47
C TYR A 421 -31.51 -63.82 31.53
N GLU A 422 -30.45 -63.99 32.34
CA GLU A 422 -29.35 -63.02 32.42
C GLU A 422 -28.62 -62.87 31.07
N ALA A 423 -28.35 -63.98 30.37
CA ALA A 423 -27.71 -63.96 29.05
C ALA A 423 -28.58 -63.27 27.98
N VAL A 424 -29.90 -63.44 28.01
CA VAL A 424 -30.83 -62.74 27.11
C VAL A 424 -30.91 -61.25 27.44
N GLU A 425 -30.86 -60.85 28.72
CA GLU A 425 -30.80 -59.44 29.11
C GLU A 425 -29.49 -58.79 28.63
N ASP A 426 -28.34 -59.44 28.85
CA ASP A 426 -27.03 -59.00 28.35
C ASP A 426 -26.97 -58.89 26.81
N LEU A 427 -27.45 -59.90 26.07
CA LEU A 427 -27.57 -59.84 24.60
C LEU A 427 -28.44 -58.67 24.15
N SER A 428 -29.57 -58.42 24.85
CA SER A 428 -30.45 -57.31 24.55
C SER A 428 -29.78 -55.95 24.79
N PHE A 429 -28.93 -55.83 25.81
CA PHE A 429 -28.13 -54.64 26.09
C PHE A 429 -27.09 -54.41 24.98
N ILE A 430 -26.33 -55.45 24.61
CA ILE A 430 -25.32 -55.40 23.54
C ILE A 430 -25.97 -54.98 22.20
N ALA A 431 -27.07 -55.63 21.82
CA ALA A 431 -27.79 -55.33 20.56
C ALA A 431 -28.34 -53.89 20.53
N ASN A 432 -28.91 -53.40 21.64
CA ASN A 432 -29.37 -52.01 21.74
C ASN A 432 -28.20 -51.01 21.69
N GLN A 433 -27.05 -51.34 22.30
CA GLN A 433 -25.87 -50.49 22.27
C GLN A 433 -25.29 -50.40 20.85
N MET A 434 -25.11 -51.54 20.15
CA MET A 434 -24.68 -51.58 18.74
C MET A 434 -25.64 -50.82 17.82
N ARG A 435 -26.95 -51.00 18.00
CA ARG A 435 -27.99 -50.24 17.26
C ARG A 435 -27.85 -48.73 17.49
N SER A 436 -27.61 -48.31 18.72
CA SER A 436 -27.40 -46.89 19.05
C SER A 436 -26.11 -46.32 18.45
N ALA A 437 -25.07 -47.15 18.32
CA ALA A 437 -23.82 -46.79 17.66
C ALA A 437 -24.02 -46.60 16.15
N SER A 438 -24.65 -47.53 15.44
CA SER A 438 -24.96 -47.36 13.99
C SER A 438 -25.79 -46.10 13.75
N HIS A 439 -26.81 -45.84 14.57
CA HIS A 439 -27.62 -44.62 14.44
C HIS A 439 -26.81 -43.34 14.73
N TYR A 440 -25.85 -43.37 15.66
CA TYR A 440 -24.93 -42.26 15.90
C TYR A 440 -24.04 -41.98 14.67
N GLU A 441 -23.56 -43.03 14.00
CA GLU A 441 -22.75 -42.90 12.78
C GLU A 441 -23.58 -42.35 11.61
N GLU A 442 -24.80 -42.84 11.39
CA GLU A 442 -25.69 -42.30 10.34
C GLU A 442 -25.91 -40.78 10.48
N ILE A 443 -26.09 -40.26 11.70
CA ILE A 443 -26.28 -38.81 11.90
C ILE A 443 -24.96 -38.04 11.71
N ARG A 444 -23.81 -38.62 12.09
CA ARG A 444 -22.48 -38.03 11.85
C ARG A 444 -22.22 -37.93 10.34
N ASP A 445 -22.54 -38.97 9.60
CA ASP A 445 -22.22 -39.06 8.18
C ASP A 445 -23.21 -38.20 7.35
N ASP A 446 -24.44 -38.00 7.81
CA ASP A 446 -25.35 -36.96 7.29
C ASP A 446 -24.84 -35.53 7.57
N TRP A 447 -24.22 -35.26 8.72
CA TRP A 447 -23.54 -33.96 8.96
C TRP A 447 -22.33 -33.76 8.03
N LYS A 448 -21.52 -34.80 7.78
CA LYS A 448 -20.44 -34.76 6.78
C LYS A 448 -20.97 -34.49 5.37
N TYR A 449 -22.05 -35.16 4.96
CA TYR A 449 -22.69 -34.94 3.67
C TYR A 449 -23.18 -33.48 3.53
N ILE A 450 -23.84 -32.93 4.55
CA ILE A 450 -24.24 -31.51 4.60
C ILE A 450 -23.03 -30.59 4.42
N ALA A 451 -21.91 -30.86 5.11
CA ALA A 451 -20.69 -30.07 4.96
C ALA A 451 -20.14 -30.12 3.52
N THR A 452 -20.12 -31.30 2.88
CA THR A 452 -19.71 -31.47 1.48
C THR A 452 -20.65 -30.76 0.50
N VAL A 453 -21.96 -30.75 0.75
CA VAL A 453 -22.96 -30.03 -0.06
C VAL A 453 -22.78 -28.51 0.05
N ILE A 454 -22.45 -27.99 1.23
CA ILE A 454 -22.08 -26.57 1.42
C ILE A 454 -20.79 -26.25 0.65
N ASP A 455 -19.77 -27.13 0.71
CA ASP A 455 -18.50 -26.98 0.01
C ASP A 455 -18.70 -26.88 -1.52
N ARG A 456 -19.54 -27.74 -2.11
CA ARG A 456 -19.87 -27.69 -3.54
C ARG A 456 -20.69 -26.47 -3.93
N LEU A 457 -21.66 -26.03 -3.12
CA LEU A 457 -22.36 -24.76 -3.35
C LEU A 457 -21.36 -23.58 -3.39
N GLN A 458 -20.49 -23.52 -2.38
CA GLN A 458 -19.53 -22.44 -2.22
C GLN A 458 -18.51 -22.40 -3.35
N LEU A 459 -18.06 -23.57 -3.85
CA LEU A 459 -17.21 -23.69 -5.03
C LEU A 459 -17.83 -23.00 -6.24
N TYR A 460 -19.10 -23.28 -6.58
CA TYR A 460 -19.74 -22.67 -7.75
C TYR A 460 -19.93 -21.15 -7.59
N ILE A 461 -20.31 -20.69 -6.40
CA ILE A 461 -20.42 -19.25 -6.10
C ILE A 461 -19.07 -18.56 -6.24
N PHE A 462 -18.00 -19.11 -5.66
CA PHE A 462 -16.68 -18.51 -5.69
C PHE A 462 -16.03 -18.59 -7.07
N PHE A 463 -16.28 -19.66 -7.83
CA PHE A 463 -15.88 -19.75 -9.24
C PHE A 463 -16.53 -18.65 -10.08
N ALA A 464 -17.85 -18.45 -9.94
CA ALA A 464 -18.57 -17.40 -10.67
C ALA A 464 -18.10 -15.99 -10.27
N VAL A 465 -18.03 -15.68 -8.96
CA VAL A 465 -17.62 -14.36 -8.47
C VAL A 465 -16.16 -14.05 -8.81
N THR A 466 -15.25 -15.01 -8.70
CA THR A 466 -13.83 -14.80 -9.03
C THR A 466 -13.62 -14.64 -10.53
N THR A 467 -14.30 -15.44 -11.36
CA THR A 467 -14.18 -15.36 -12.82
C THR A 467 -14.81 -14.07 -13.37
N PHE A 468 -15.98 -13.66 -12.86
CA PHE A 468 -16.59 -12.39 -13.24
C PHE A 468 -15.78 -11.19 -12.73
N GLY A 469 -15.28 -11.25 -11.49
CA GLY A 469 -14.47 -10.19 -10.89
C GLY A 469 -13.12 -9.98 -11.60
N THR A 470 -12.40 -11.05 -11.94
CA THR A 470 -11.14 -10.97 -12.69
C THR A 470 -11.35 -10.36 -14.08
N LEU A 471 -12.34 -10.86 -14.84
CA LEU A 471 -12.66 -10.34 -16.17
C LEU A 471 -13.12 -8.88 -16.13
N SER A 472 -14.05 -8.53 -15.22
CA SER A 472 -14.58 -7.17 -15.07
C SER A 472 -13.49 -6.15 -14.73
N ILE A 473 -12.52 -6.52 -13.87
CA ILE A 473 -11.41 -5.64 -13.49
C ILE A 473 -10.39 -5.53 -14.64
N LEU A 474 -10.08 -6.61 -15.37
CA LEU A 474 -9.13 -6.57 -16.49
C LEU A 474 -9.67 -5.84 -17.72
N PHE A 475 -10.94 -6.02 -18.09
CA PHE A 475 -11.55 -5.31 -19.24
C PHE A 475 -11.78 -3.81 -18.98
N ASN A 476 -11.61 -3.34 -17.74
CA ASN A 476 -11.61 -1.91 -17.39
C ASN A 476 -10.28 -1.21 -17.77
N ALA A 477 -9.25 -1.93 -18.22
CA ALA A 477 -7.98 -1.36 -18.67
C ALA A 477 -8.04 -0.93 -20.15
N PRO A 478 -7.94 0.38 -20.48
CA PRO A 478 -8.23 0.89 -21.83
C PRO A 478 -7.20 0.51 -22.91
N TYR A 479 -6.01 0.06 -22.53
CA TYR A 479 -4.89 -0.20 -23.46
C TYR A 479 -4.38 -1.65 -23.45
N ILE A 480 -5.15 -2.60 -22.90
CA ILE A 480 -4.71 -3.99 -22.67
C ILE A 480 -4.36 -4.79 -23.94
N LEU A 481 -4.87 -4.38 -25.12
CA LEU A 481 -4.57 -5.01 -26.43
C LEU A 481 -3.88 -4.08 -27.45
N ASN A 482 -3.62 -2.82 -27.10
CA ASN A 482 -3.13 -1.82 -28.07
C ASN A 482 -1.59 -1.76 -28.09
N VAL A 483 -0.99 -2.60 -28.94
CA VAL A 483 0.45 -2.54 -29.28
C VAL A 483 0.76 -1.22 -30.00
N VAL A 484 1.91 -0.62 -29.69
CA VAL A 484 2.40 0.62 -30.31
C VAL A 484 3.57 0.27 -31.24
N ASP A 485 3.47 0.64 -32.52
CA ASP A 485 4.64 0.71 -33.40
C ASP A 485 5.20 2.13 -33.36
N GLN A 486 6.26 2.30 -32.56
CA GLN A 486 6.88 3.59 -32.33
C GLN A 486 7.66 4.12 -33.55
N TYR A 487 8.11 3.23 -34.46
CA TYR A 487 8.97 3.63 -35.58
C TYR A 487 8.22 4.39 -36.68
N ALA A 488 6.91 4.18 -36.80
CA ALA A 488 6.09 4.82 -37.83
C ALA A 488 5.86 6.33 -37.61
N ILE A 489 6.02 6.83 -36.39
CA ILE A 489 5.60 8.18 -35.97
C ILE A 489 6.68 9.25 -36.28
N LEU A 490 7.96 8.86 -36.35
CA LEU A 490 9.10 9.76 -36.07
C LEU A 490 9.59 10.65 -37.25
N LYS A 491 8.86 10.78 -38.38
CA LYS A 491 9.49 11.00 -39.70
C LYS A 491 9.35 12.39 -40.40
N ASN A 492 8.45 13.29 -39.99
CA ASN A 492 7.70 14.09 -41.00
C ASN A 492 7.93 15.64 -41.14
N TRP A 493 8.94 16.30 -40.54
CA TRP A 493 8.91 17.78 -40.36
C TRP A 493 10.24 18.55 -40.65
N ASP A 494 10.19 19.79 -41.24
CA ASP A 494 11.28 20.85 -41.39
C ASP A 494 10.82 22.03 -42.38
N PRO A 495 11.49 23.20 -42.62
CA PRO A 495 12.07 24.16 -41.66
C PRO A 495 11.89 25.75 -41.85
N THR A 496 12.25 26.60 -40.85
CA THR A 496 12.66 28.09 -40.69
C THR A 496 11.71 29.31 -41.06
N PHE A 497 11.88 30.65 -40.75
CA PHE A 497 13.01 31.54 -40.19
C PHE A 497 12.68 33.08 -39.78
N GLY A 498 12.89 33.56 -38.50
CA GLY A 498 13.65 34.80 -38.05
C GLY A 498 13.12 36.30 -38.08
N VAL A 499 13.80 37.44 -37.65
CA VAL A 499 14.74 37.95 -36.55
C VAL A 499 14.93 39.54 -36.57
N ASN A 500 14.88 40.34 -35.46
CA ASN A 500 15.62 41.66 -35.18
C ASN A 500 15.21 42.41 -33.84
N ILE A 501 15.87 43.53 -33.42
CA ILE A 501 17.01 43.66 -32.45
C ILE A 501 17.31 45.14 -32.06
N GLN A 502 17.34 45.52 -30.76
CA GLN A 502 17.92 46.75 -30.12
C GLN A 502 17.95 46.79 -28.49
N GLU A 503 19.13 46.86 -27.76
CA GLU A 503 19.56 47.45 -26.41
C GLU A 503 21.12 47.48 -26.14
N GLU A 504 21.76 48.63 -25.74
CA GLU A 504 23.22 48.68 -25.39
C GLU A 504 23.71 49.73 -24.33
N ASN A 505 23.21 50.97 -24.29
CA ASN A 505 23.99 52.13 -23.78
C ASN A 505 24.21 52.34 -22.24
N LEU A 506 23.44 51.75 -21.31
CA LEU A 506 23.55 52.10 -19.87
C LEU A 506 24.63 51.31 -19.11
N MET A 507 24.83 50.02 -19.43
CA MET A 507 25.61 49.10 -18.58
C MET A 507 27.05 49.55 -18.33
N ASN A 508 27.64 50.28 -19.29
CA ASN A 508 29.00 50.82 -19.20
C ASN A 508 29.17 51.93 -18.13
N MET A 509 28.09 52.56 -17.65
CA MET A 509 28.16 53.55 -16.57
C MET A 509 28.40 52.90 -15.19
N LEU A 510 27.70 51.81 -14.90
CA LEU A 510 27.52 51.30 -13.54
C LEU A 510 28.59 50.28 -13.12
N PHE A 511 29.10 49.49 -14.07
CA PHE A 511 30.11 48.43 -13.82
C PHE A 511 31.36 48.56 -14.71
N GLY A 512 31.54 49.71 -15.37
CA GLY A 512 32.70 49.98 -16.22
C GLY A 512 34.00 50.14 -15.41
N ARG A 513 35.14 50.15 -16.10
CA ARG A 513 36.50 50.30 -15.52
C ARG A 513 36.76 51.57 -14.66
N GLN A 514 35.76 52.43 -14.47
CA GLN A 514 35.80 53.65 -13.67
C GLN A 514 34.88 53.60 -12.43
N SER A 515 34.03 52.59 -12.26
CA SER A 515 33.17 52.45 -11.08
C SER A 515 33.97 52.03 -9.85
N GLN A 516 33.79 52.72 -8.73
CA GLN A 516 34.46 52.41 -7.45
C GLN A 516 33.71 51.39 -6.57
N TYR A 517 32.68 50.74 -7.13
CA TYR A 517 31.83 49.80 -6.40
C TYR A 517 32.60 48.54 -5.96
N ASN A 518 32.27 48.00 -4.79
CA ASN A 518 32.85 46.78 -4.26
C ASN A 518 31.78 45.92 -3.56
N ALA A 519 31.42 44.80 -4.18
CA ALA A 519 30.41 43.85 -3.71
C ALA A 519 30.72 43.20 -2.34
N LEU A 520 31.94 43.34 -1.82
CA LEU A 520 32.33 42.84 -0.48
C LEU A 520 32.00 43.81 0.67
N ILE A 521 31.48 45.01 0.38
CA ILE A 521 31.17 46.04 1.38
C ILE A 521 29.65 46.19 1.51
N THR A 522 29.14 46.15 2.74
CA THR A 522 27.72 46.35 3.03
C THR A 522 27.28 47.77 2.63
N PRO A 523 26.16 47.96 1.90
CA PRO A 523 25.75 49.26 1.34
C PRO A 523 25.08 50.17 2.39
N ILE A 524 25.78 50.47 3.48
CA ILE A 524 25.31 51.23 4.63
C ILE A 524 25.88 52.66 4.59
N TYR A 525 25.03 53.66 4.77
CA TYR A 525 25.44 55.08 4.77
C TYR A 525 25.92 55.57 6.15
N ASN A 526 25.30 55.08 7.23
CA ASN A 526 25.67 55.37 8.62
C ASN A 526 25.92 54.05 9.38
N LEU A 527 27.11 53.86 9.95
CA LEU A 527 27.46 52.67 10.76
C LEU A 527 26.59 52.46 12.03
N SER A 528 25.75 53.42 12.37
CA SER A 528 24.80 53.38 13.49
C SER A 528 23.39 52.90 13.11
N GLU A 529 23.11 52.71 11.81
CA GLU A 529 21.78 52.36 11.29
C GLU A 529 21.84 50.99 10.58
N PRO A 530 20.95 50.03 10.93
CA PRO A 530 20.95 48.71 10.29
C PRO A 530 20.41 48.78 8.87
N LEU A 531 20.92 47.90 8.00
CA LEU A 531 20.37 47.69 6.67
C LEU A 531 19.08 46.88 6.76
N ASP A 532 17.96 47.46 6.35
CA ASP A 532 16.68 46.76 6.21
C ASP A 532 16.69 45.91 4.93
N VAL A 533 16.68 44.58 5.10
CA VAL A 533 16.57 43.58 4.02
C VAL A 533 15.16 43.00 4.04
N TYR A 534 14.40 43.28 2.98
CA TYR A 534 13.06 42.76 2.79
C TYR A 534 13.14 41.32 2.26
N PHE A 535 12.53 40.38 2.99
CA PHE A 535 12.56 38.95 2.68
C PHE A 535 11.13 38.36 2.59
N GLY A 536 10.94 37.46 1.63
CA GLY A 536 9.73 36.69 1.38
C GLY A 536 10.08 35.30 0.85
N LEU A 537 9.12 34.38 0.89
CA LEU A 537 9.34 32.98 0.52
C LEU A 537 8.13 32.44 -0.25
N THR A 538 8.34 32.04 -1.50
CA THR A 538 7.33 31.39 -2.34
C THR A 538 7.54 29.87 -2.28
N LEU A 539 6.52 29.09 -1.92
CA LEU A 539 6.60 27.63 -1.86
C LEU A 539 6.10 27.01 -3.17
N ALA A 540 7.03 26.62 -4.04
CA ALA A 540 6.70 26.03 -5.35
C ALA A 540 6.28 24.54 -5.24
N GLN A 541 6.97 23.73 -4.42
CA GLN A 541 6.59 22.31 -4.26
C GLN A 541 7.10 21.68 -2.96
N ILE A 542 6.25 20.87 -2.31
CA ILE A 542 6.72 19.88 -1.32
C ILE A 542 7.10 18.62 -2.10
N ILE A 543 8.41 18.40 -2.28
CA ILE A 543 8.93 17.31 -3.12
C ILE A 543 8.76 15.96 -2.40
N ASN A 544 9.24 15.85 -1.15
CA ASN A 544 9.08 14.63 -0.38
C ASN A 544 9.23 14.86 1.14
N VAL A 545 8.61 13.98 1.92
CA VAL A 545 8.78 13.87 3.38
C VAL A 545 9.39 12.50 3.66
N TYR A 546 10.57 12.47 4.26
CA TYR A 546 11.28 11.25 4.64
C TYR A 546 11.03 10.97 6.12
N GLU A 547 9.90 10.34 6.47
CA GLU A 547 9.47 10.24 7.87
C GLU A 547 10.51 9.57 8.76
N LYS A 548 11.16 8.52 8.25
CA LYS A 548 12.22 7.78 8.95
C LYS A 548 13.45 8.63 9.27
N GLU A 549 13.79 9.56 8.37
CA GLU A 549 14.98 10.43 8.48
C GLU A 549 14.65 11.78 9.14
N GLN A 550 13.36 12.07 9.36
CA GLN A 550 12.86 13.35 9.89
C GLN A 550 13.30 14.57 9.06
N ILE A 551 13.37 14.38 7.74
CA ILE A 551 13.75 15.41 6.76
C ILE A 551 12.60 15.66 5.78
N ILE A 552 12.35 16.93 5.45
CA ILE A 552 11.47 17.33 4.33
C ILE A 552 12.31 18.01 3.26
N LYS A 553 12.09 17.62 2.00
CA LYS A 553 12.67 18.26 0.81
C LYS A 553 11.61 19.14 0.15
N VAL A 554 11.88 20.44 0.03
CA VAL A 554 11.00 21.42 -0.63
C VAL A 554 11.72 22.12 -1.79
N ASN A 555 10.95 22.64 -2.74
CA ASN A 555 11.38 23.65 -3.71
C ASN A 555 10.74 24.98 -3.31
N VAL A 556 11.57 26.00 -3.05
CA VAL A 556 11.15 27.35 -2.66
C VAL A 556 11.91 28.39 -3.46
N TRP A 557 11.29 29.55 -3.69
CA TRP A 557 11.97 30.72 -4.24
C TRP A 557 12.14 31.74 -3.12
N LEU A 558 13.37 32.19 -2.91
CA LEU A 558 13.69 33.23 -1.94
C LEU A 558 13.42 34.58 -2.60
N GLN A 559 12.65 35.47 -1.98
CA GLN A 559 12.42 36.82 -2.49
C GLN A 559 13.17 37.83 -1.63
N LEU A 560 14.25 38.40 -2.15
CA LEU A 560 15.04 39.40 -1.44
C LEU A 560 14.95 40.77 -2.12
N ARG A 561 14.83 41.83 -1.33
CA ARG A 561 14.99 43.22 -1.77
C ARG A 561 15.71 44.05 -0.72
N TRP A 562 16.70 44.82 -1.15
CA TRP A 562 17.40 45.80 -0.30
C TRP A 562 17.66 47.08 -1.10
N TYR A 563 18.15 48.10 -0.42
CA TYR A 563 18.54 49.37 -1.02
C TYR A 563 20.07 49.48 -1.06
N ASP A 564 20.62 49.90 -2.20
CA ASP A 564 22.03 50.19 -2.39
C ASP A 564 22.17 51.59 -2.99
N TYR A 565 22.68 52.52 -2.18
CA TYR A 565 22.82 53.92 -2.55
C TYR A 565 23.85 54.18 -3.67
N GLN A 566 24.74 53.22 -3.96
CA GLN A 566 25.75 53.34 -5.02
C GLN A 566 25.17 52.94 -6.39
N MET A 567 24.03 52.27 -6.42
CA MET A 567 23.41 51.68 -7.63
C MET A 567 22.29 52.55 -8.24
N LYS A 568 22.29 53.86 -7.97
CA LYS A 568 21.27 54.82 -8.43
C LYS A 568 21.68 55.57 -9.69
N TRP A 569 20.77 55.71 -10.67
CA TRP A 569 20.97 56.54 -11.86
C TRP A 569 19.70 57.35 -12.20
N ASN A 570 19.76 58.16 -13.26
CA ASN A 570 18.62 58.91 -13.78
C ASN A 570 18.14 58.30 -15.12
N PRO A 571 16.91 57.75 -15.21
CA PRO A 571 16.39 57.15 -16.44
C PRO A 571 16.39 58.07 -17.66
N ASP A 572 16.11 59.37 -17.50
CA ASP A 572 16.00 60.34 -18.60
C ASP A 572 17.32 60.49 -19.39
N ARG A 573 18.47 60.18 -18.77
CA ARG A 573 19.77 60.21 -19.44
C ARG A 573 20.08 58.99 -20.30
N PHE A 574 19.32 57.90 -20.15
CA PHE A 574 19.62 56.60 -20.75
C PHE A 574 18.42 55.99 -21.49
N GLY A 575 17.48 56.82 -21.94
CA GLY A 575 16.34 56.41 -22.75
C GLY A 575 15.13 55.91 -21.95
N ARG A 576 14.94 56.39 -20.71
CA ARG A 576 13.95 55.89 -19.73
C ARG A 576 14.20 54.44 -19.31
N LEU A 577 15.46 54.15 -19.00
CA LEU A 577 15.84 52.84 -18.49
C LEU A 577 15.65 52.76 -16.98
N ASP A 578 14.51 52.22 -16.56
CA ASP A 578 14.09 52.18 -15.15
C ASP A 578 14.65 50.97 -14.38
N SER A 579 15.21 49.96 -15.07
CA SER A 579 15.90 48.84 -14.41
C SER A 579 16.95 48.16 -15.29
N ILE A 580 17.99 47.60 -14.66
CA ILE A 580 19.01 46.76 -15.31
C ILE A 580 19.15 45.42 -14.58
N ARG A 581 19.97 44.52 -15.13
CA ARG A 581 20.16 43.16 -14.59
C ARG A 581 21.62 42.78 -14.59
N VAL A 582 22.05 42.16 -13.49
CA VAL A 582 23.47 42.02 -13.13
C VAL A 582 23.68 40.67 -12.45
N SER A 583 24.82 40.02 -12.70
CA SER A 583 25.24 38.83 -11.92
C SER A 583 25.29 39.17 -10.42
N PRO A 584 24.81 38.29 -9.52
CA PRO A 584 24.86 38.53 -8.09
C PRO A 584 26.31 38.56 -7.54
N GLU A 585 27.31 38.19 -8.34
CA GLU A 585 28.73 38.30 -7.98
C GLU A 585 29.29 39.74 -8.13
N LEU A 586 28.55 40.63 -8.80
CA LEU A 586 28.95 42.03 -9.05
C LEU A 586 28.23 43.05 -8.14
N VAL A 587 27.29 42.59 -7.32
CA VAL A 587 26.53 43.39 -6.33
C VAL A 587 26.71 42.78 -4.94
N TRP A 588 26.67 43.59 -3.88
CA TRP A 588 26.64 43.04 -2.53
C TRP A 588 25.33 42.27 -2.31
N THR A 589 25.42 41.04 -1.79
CA THR A 589 24.26 40.20 -1.44
C THR A 589 24.25 39.85 0.05
N PRO A 590 23.08 39.80 0.72
CA PRO A 590 23.00 39.42 2.13
C PRO A 590 23.25 37.92 2.36
N ASP A 591 24.07 37.59 3.38
CA ASP A 591 24.45 36.23 3.80
C ASP A 591 23.30 35.46 4.48
N LEU A 592 22.24 35.13 3.71
CA LEU A 592 21.08 34.39 4.16
C LEU A 592 21.34 32.88 4.15
N VAL A 593 21.18 32.22 5.30
CA VAL A 593 21.38 30.78 5.48
C VAL A 593 20.19 30.11 6.19
N LEU A 594 19.94 28.84 5.89
CA LEU A 594 18.95 27.99 6.57
C LEU A 594 19.58 27.24 7.76
N PHE A 595 19.17 27.55 8.99
CA PHE A 595 19.79 26.97 10.20
C PHE A 595 19.39 25.54 10.50
N ASN A 596 18.16 25.13 10.17
CA ASN A 596 17.65 23.78 10.43
C ASN A 596 17.79 22.84 9.23
N ASN A 597 18.85 23.00 8.41
CA ASN A 597 19.11 22.11 7.29
C ASN A 597 19.46 20.67 7.74
N GLY A 598 19.20 19.70 6.87
CA GLY A 598 19.41 18.26 7.12
C GLY A 598 20.56 17.63 6.34
N ASP A 599 21.25 18.40 5.50
CA ASP A 599 22.33 17.94 4.61
C ASP A 599 23.57 18.85 4.58
N GLY A 600 23.62 19.87 5.44
CA GLY A 600 24.74 20.82 5.51
C GLY A 600 24.85 21.78 4.32
N ASN A 601 23.86 21.84 3.43
CA ASN A 601 23.81 22.88 2.39
C ASN A 601 23.05 24.11 2.90
N TYR A 602 23.74 25.25 3.06
CA TYR A 602 23.20 26.45 3.71
C TYR A 602 22.71 27.51 2.70
N GLU A 603 23.31 27.56 1.51
CA GLU A 603 23.03 28.56 0.46
C GLU A 603 21.89 28.14 -0.50
N ALA A 604 21.44 29.10 -1.32
CA ALA A 604 20.49 28.85 -2.41
C ALA A 604 21.10 27.93 -3.49
N SER A 605 20.27 27.12 -4.15
CA SER A 605 20.74 26.11 -5.12
C SER A 605 21.20 26.70 -6.47
N TYR A 606 20.78 27.91 -6.80
CA TYR A 606 21.20 28.64 -7.99
C TYR A 606 21.22 30.15 -7.72
N LYS A 607 22.32 30.82 -8.06
CA LYS A 607 22.50 32.27 -7.88
C LYS A 607 22.07 33.01 -9.15
N SER A 608 20.79 33.32 -9.25
CA SER A 608 20.20 34.07 -10.37
C SER A 608 20.73 35.50 -10.48
N ASN A 609 20.63 36.15 -11.65
CA ASN A 609 20.89 37.59 -11.75
C ASN A 609 19.97 38.40 -10.82
N ALA A 610 20.49 39.48 -10.26
CA ALA A 610 19.72 40.49 -9.54
C ALA A 610 19.19 41.54 -10.52
N VAL A 611 18.01 42.08 -10.23
CA VAL A 611 17.43 43.23 -10.92
C VAL A 611 17.71 44.47 -10.07
N ILE A 612 18.26 45.52 -10.68
CA ILE A 612 18.49 46.82 -10.04
C ILE A 612 17.50 47.80 -10.66
N THR A 613 16.76 48.57 -9.87
CA THR A 613 15.96 49.71 -10.38
C THR A 613 16.75 51.00 -10.31
N SER A 614 16.40 51.96 -11.17
CA SER A 614 17.07 53.28 -11.26
C SER A 614 17.10 54.04 -9.93
N ASP A 615 16.17 53.75 -9.04
CA ASP A 615 16.10 54.33 -7.70
C ASP A 615 17.18 53.84 -6.73
N GLY A 616 17.88 52.74 -7.03
CA GLY A 616 18.86 52.10 -6.15
C GLY A 616 18.30 50.92 -5.34
N TYR A 617 17.13 50.37 -5.70
CA TYR A 617 16.68 49.10 -5.11
C TYR A 617 17.25 47.92 -5.89
N ILE A 618 17.78 46.93 -5.17
CA ILE A 618 18.19 45.64 -5.74
C ILE A 618 17.16 44.59 -5.30
N GLN A 619 16.69 43.80 -6.26
CA GLN A 619 15.75 42.68 -6.09
C GLN A 619 16.40 41.41 -6.61
N TRP A 620 16.42 40.35 -5.81
CA TRP A 620 17.07 39.08 -6.11
C TRP A 620 16.14 37.92 -5.77
N ILE A 621 15.85 37.05 -6.75
CA ILE A 621 14.93 35.92 -6.58
C ILE A 621 15.61 34.60 -6.99
N PRO A 622 16.51 34.04 -6.16
CA PRO A 622 17.14 32.76 -6.41
C PRO A 622 16.24 31.57 -5.98
N PRO A 623 16.18 30.49 -6.78
CA PRO A 623 15.49 29.26 -6.40
C PRO A 623 16.38 28.36 -5.54
N ALA A 624 15.78 27.73 -4.52
CA ALA A 624 16.49 26.86 -3.59
C ALA A 624 15.69 25.57 -3.31
N ILE A 625 16.38 24.43 -3.37
CA ILE A 625 15.86 23.14 -2.93
C ILE A 625 16.49 22.81 -1.57
N TYR A 626 15.75 23.09 -0.51
CA TYR A 626 16.20 22.82 0.86
C TYR A 626 15.76 21.45 1.36
N LYS A 627 16.67 20.77 2.05
CA LYS A 627 16.34 19.68 2.97
C LYS A 627 16.31 20.27 4.38
N LEU A 628 15.12 20.46 4.94
CA LEU A 628 14.94 20.90 6.33
C LEU A 628 14.74 19.70 7.27
N THR A 629 15.23 19.80 8.48
CA THR A 629 14.89 18.90 9.58
C THR A 629 13.50 19.26 10.13
N CYS A 630 12.65 18.26 10.33
CA CYS A 630 11.33 18.41 10.95
C CYS A 630 10.97 17.19 11.82
N THR A 631 10.69 17.44 13.09
CA THR A 631 10.33 16.43 14.08
C THR A 631 8.91 15.88 13.87
N ILE A 632 8.79 14.88 13.00
CA ILE A 632 7.53 14.19 12.67
C ILE A 632 6.83 13.65 13.92
N ASN A 633 5.62 14.14 14.20
CA ASN A 633 4.74 13.61 15.24
C ASN A 633 3.98 12.38 14.72
N VAL A 634 4.30 11.21 15.26
CA VAL A 634 3.77 9.92 14.80
C VAL A 634 2.52 9.45 15.56
N GLN A 635 2.04 10.20 16.56
CA GLN A 635 0.99 9.78 17.51
C GLN A 635 -0.29 9.27 16.82
N TYR A 636 -0.78 10.00 15.81
CA TYR A 636 -2.02 9.71 15.11
C TYR A 636 -1.84 9.08 13.71
N PHE A 637 -0.61 8.69 13.35
CA PHE A 637 -0.30 8.10 12.05
C PHE A 637 -1.23 6.89 11.73
N PRO A 638 -1.84 6.80 10.52
CA PRO A 638 -1.60 7.62 9.32
C PRO A 638 -2.58 8.81 9.14
N PHE A 639 -3.25 9.26 10.21
CA PHE A 639 -4.12 10.44 10.23
C PHE A 639 -3.38 11.65 10.84
N ASP A 640 -2.09 11.76 10.56
CA ASP A 640 -1.17 12.72 11.18
C ASP A 640 -1.16 14.09 10.48
N GLU A 641 -1.05 15.12 11.32
CA GLU A 641 -0.75 16.50 10.93
C GLU A 641 0.66 16.84 11.44
N GLN A 642 1.45 17.50 10.60
CA GLN A 642 2.84 17.89 10.88
C GLN A 642 2.96 19.40 10.77
N ARG A 643 3.62 20.03 11.76
CA ARG A 643 4.02 21.43 11.72
C ARG A 643 5.54 21.48 11.59
N CYS A 644 6.01 21.81 10.40
CA CYS A 644 7.44 21.97 10.12
C CYS A 644 7.78 23.45 9.98
N GLU A 645 9.04 23.81 10.18
CA GLU A 645 9.52 25.19 10.09
C GLU A 645 10.78 25.29 9.23
N LEU A 646 10.94 26.38 8.49
CA LEU A 646 12.20 26.80 7.88
C LEU A 646 12.70 28.02 8.65
N ARG A 647 13.90 27.94 9.24
CA ARG A 647 14.51 29.04 10.01
C ARG A 647 15.66 29.66 9.22
N PHE A 648 15.42 30.86 8.68
CA PHE A 648 16.41 31.63 7.94
C PHE A 648 16.99 32.77 8.78
N GLY A 649 18.24 33.12 8.55
CA GLY A 649 18.84 34.34 9.08
C GLY A 649 20.26 34.55 8.61
N THR A 650 20.95 35.51 9.24
CA THR A 650 22.33 35.89 8.91
C THR A 650 23.36 34.92 9.51
N SER A 651 24.36 34.51 8.72
CA SER A 651 25.40 33.60 9.23
C SER A 651 26.40 34.27 10.18
N GLY A 652 26.70 35.56 9.99
CA GLY A 652 27.67 36.32 10.80
C GLY A 652 27.32 37.79 11.07
N GLY A 653 26.12 38.24 10.68
CA GLY A 653 25.67 39.62 10.90
C GLY A 653 24.73 39.73 12.10
N SER A 654 24.99 40.69 12.99
CA SER A 654 24.13 41.00 14.15
C SER A 654 22.84 41.72 13.73
N ALA A 655 21.78 41.65 14.54
CA ALA A 655 20.52 42.37 14.29
C ALA A 655 20.66 43.91 14.37
N THR A 656 21.81 44.41 14.84
CA THR A 656 22.20 45.83 14.78
C THR A 656 22.78 46.24 13.43
N GLN A 657 23.16 45.27 12.57
CA GLN A 657 23.75 45.50 11.25
C GLN A 657 22.76 45.20 10.12
N VAL A 658 21.97 44.13 10.25
CA VAL A 658 20.96 43.71 9.26
C VAL A 658 19.65 43.41 9.98
N ARG A 659 18.56 44.03 9.52
CA ARG A 659 17.20 43.79 10.00
C ARG A 659 16.36 43.18 8.89
N PHE A 660 15.59 42.14 9.21
CA PHE A 660 14.66 41.53 8.26
C PHE A 660 13.30 42.24 8.28
N GLY A 661 12.77 42.60 7.11
CA GLY A 661 11.42 43.12 6.88
C GLY A 661 10.62 42.21 5.93
N TRP A 662 9.29 42.36 5.88
CA TRP A 662 8.44 41.56 4.99
C TRP A 662 8.46 42.08 3.55
N TYR A 663 8.72 41.21 2.57
CA TYR A 663 8.80 41.59 1.15
C TYR A 663 7.46 42.07 0.55
N ALA A 664 6.35 41.36 0.81
CA ALA A 664 5.01 41.73 0.32
C ALA A 664 3.90 41.34 1.31
N THR A 665 3.67 40.04 1.51
CA THR A 665 2.68 39.53 2.46
C THR A 665 3.27 39.44 3.87
N PRO A 666 2.77 40.22 4.85
CA PRO A 666 3.19 40.02 6.23
C PRO A 666 2.70 38.66 6.74
N ASN A 667 3.55 37.99 7.52
CA ASN A 667 3.22 36.80 8.32
C ASN A 667 2.75 35.55 7.53
N SER A 668 3.07 35.41 6.23
CA SER A 668 2.69 34.23 5.43
C SER A 668 3.63 33.99 4.24
N MET A 669 3.77 32.71 3.84
CA MET A 669 4.42 32.32 2.57
C MET A 669 3.50 32.60 1.37
N GLU A 670 4.12 32.87 0.22
CA GLU A 670 3.42 32.97 -1.05
C GLU A 670 3.22 31.57 -1.69
N LEU A 671 2.04 31.35 -2.28
CA LEU A 671 1.59 30.05 -2.80
C LEU A 671 1.12 30.11 -4.27
N SER A 672 1.46 31.17 -5.00
CA SER A 672 1.08 31.40 -6.42
C SER A 672 1.42 30.22 -7.33
N ASP A 673 2.63 29.68 -7.18
CA ASP A 673 3.20 28.65 -8.04
C ASP A 673 3.21 27.26 -7.36
N TYR A 674 2.37 27.06 -6.33
CA TYR A 674 2.38 25.84 -5.52
C TYR A 674 1.75 24.63 -6.25
N VAL A 675 2.57 23.63 -6.55
CA VAL A 675 2.11 22.33 -7.08
C VAL A 675 1.77 21.36 -5.93
N PRO A 676 0.50 20.91 -5.78
CA PRO A 676 0.07 20.12 -4.64
C PRO A 676 0.62 18.69 -4.63
N SER A 677 1.07 18.23 -3.46
CA SER A 677 1.61 16.86 -3.26
C SER A 677 0.53 15.77 -3.38
N GLY A 678 0.91 14.61 -3.95
CA GLY A 678 0.07 13.41 -4.00
C GLY A 678 -0.16 12.72 -2.64
N ILE A 679 0.62 13.09 -1.61
CA ILE A 679 0.63 12.45 -0.27
C ILE A 679 0.11 13.42 0.80
N TRP A 680 0.42 14.71 0.68
CA TRP A 680 0.16 15.73 1.69
C TRP A 680 -0.80 16.81 1.18
N THR A 681 -1.70 17.30 2.03
CA THR A 681 -2.37 18.60 1.85
C THR A 681 -1.65 19.64 2.70
N LEU A 682 -1.27 20.76 2.09
CA LEU A 682 -0.95 21.98 2.83
C LEU A 682 -2.26 22.53 3.42
N ILE A 683 -2.30 22.77 4.73
CA ILE A 683 -3.43 23.39 5.43
C ILE A 683 -3.22 24.90 5.47
N ASP A 684 -2.02 25.31 5.89
CA ASP A 684 -1.66 26.70 6.16
C ASP A 684 -0.13 26.86 6.08
N ALA A 685 0.33 28.07 5.77
CA ALA A 685 1.73 28.41 5.55
C ALA A 685 2.15 29.75 6.23
N PRO A 686 1.93 29.93 7.55
CA PRO A 686 2.16 31.19 8.24
C PRO A 686 3.66 31.44 8.48
N ALA A 687 4.04 32.68 8.70
CA ALA A 687 5.42 33.09 8.97
C ALA A 687 5.51 34.09 10.14
N GLU A 688 6.64 34.11 10.83
CA GLU A 688 6.93 35.03 11.92
C GLU A 688 8.41 35.47 11.92
N ILE A 689 8.69 36.67 12.43
CA ILE A 689 10.05 37.16 12.66
C ILE A 689 10.36 37.00 14.15
N ARG A 690 11.45 36.30 14.48
CA ARG A 690 11.95 36.11 15.85
C ARG A 690 13.23 36.93 16.04
N THR A 691 13.36 37.59 17.18
CA THR A 691 14.64 38.14 17.65
C THR A 691 15.15 37.32 18.83
N ILE A 692 16.25 36.60 18.63
CA ILE A 692 16.84 35.68 19.62
C ILE A 692 18.10 36.30 20.20
N GLN A 693 18.31 36.22 21.51
CA GLN A 693 19.57 36.58 22.15
C GLN A 693 20.58 35.43 22.04
N SER A 694 21.82 35.72 21.66
CA SER A 694 22.87 34.70 21.59
C SER A 694 23.17 34.11 22.97
N SER A 695 23.32 32.79 23.04
CA SER A 695 23.73 32.08 24.26
C SER A 695 25.19 32.33 24.65
N GLU A 696 26.00 32.83 23.72
CA GLU A 696 27.42 33.16 23.95
C GLU A 696 27.62 34.67 24.22
N SER A 697 26.73 35.50 23.67
CA SER A 697 26.81 36.98 23.69
C SER A 697 25.48 37.61 24.14
N PRO A 698 25.26 37.91 25.43
CA PRO A 698 23.96 38.45 25.90
C PRO A 698 23.63 39.87 25.40
N TYR A 699 24.60 40.56 24.79
CA TYR A 699 24.41 41.85 24.12
C TYR A 699 24.10 41.73 22.62
N GLU A 700 24.16 40.51 22.08
CA GLU A 700 24.06 40.26 20.64
C GLU A 700 22.74 39.56 20.33
N THR A 701 21.88 40.27 19.61
CA THR A 701 20.61 39.74 19.12
C THR A 701 20.74 39.33 17.66
N ARG A 702 20.07 38.24 17.30
CA ARG A 702 19.94 37.75 15.92
C ARG A 702 18.49 37.87 15.48
N SER A 703 18.26 38.36 14.27
CA SER A 703 16.96 38.29 13.62
C SER A 703 16.87 36.99 12.82
N GLU A 704 15.84 36.18 13.07
CA GLU A 704 15.52 34.97 12.29
C GLU A 704 14.12 35.10 11.71
N MET A 705 13.94 34.80 10.42
CA MET A 705 12.63 34.60 9.82
C MET A 705 12.27 33.12 9.87
N VAL A 706 11.07 32.82 10.39
CA VAL A 706 10.59 31.45 10.58
C VAL A 706 9.30 31.25 9.78
N PHE A 707 9.34 30.37 8.80
CA PHE A 707 8.22 30.04 7.92
C PHE A 707 7.69 28.64 8.27
N PHE A 708 6.42 28.51 8.65
CA PHE A 708 5.81 27.24 9.00
C PHE A 708 5.08 26.61 7.83
N MET A 709 5.21 25.29 7.66
CA MET A 709 4.33 24.49 6.81
C MET A 709 3.48 23.60 7.72
N ILE A 710 2.17 23.81 7.72
CA ILE A 710 1.21 22.95 8.42
C ILE A 710 0.60 22.00 7.40
N ILE A 711 0.97 20.72 7.46
CA ILE A 711 0.62 19.71 6.45
C ILE A 711 -0.12 18.52 7.07
N ARG A 712 -1.13 18.00 6.38
CA ARG A 712 -1.94 16.84 6.78
C ARG A 712 -1.75 15.69 5.81
N ARG A 713 -1.61 14.46 6.32
CA ARG A 713 -1.45 13.26 5.49
C ARG A 713 -2.78 12.85 4.87
N LYS A 714 -2.77 12.54 3.57
CA LYS A 714 -3.91 11.91 2.87
C LYS A 714 -3.91 10.41 3.16
N SER A 715 -4.58 9.99 4.24
CA SER A 715 -4.43 8.66 4.86
C SER A 715 -4.86 7.44 4.02
N LEU A 716 -5.69 7.65 2.98
CA LEU A 716 -6.41 6.60 2.24
C LEU A 716 -5.55 5.39 1.81
N PHE A 717 -4.32 5.63 1.33
CA PHE A 717 -3.40 4.58 0.92
C PHE A 717 -3.07 3.60 2.07
N TYR A 718 -2.81 4.12 3.28
CA TYR A 718 -2.53 3.32 4.47
C TYR A 718 -3.81 2.71 5.04
N THR A 719 -4.94 3.41 4.96
CA THR A 719 -6.25 2.87 5.37
C THR A 719 -6.59 1.60 4.58
N VAL A 720 -6.40 1.60 3.26
CA VAL A 720 -6.69 0.45 2.39
C VAL A 720 -5.63 -0.66 2.49
N ASN A 721 -4.34 -0.31 2.49
CA ASN A 721 -3.27 -1.32 2.40
C ASN A 721 -2.73 -1.84 3.75
N LEU A 722 -3.10 -1.21 4.88
CA LEU A 722 -2.51 -1.51 6.19
C LEU A 722 -3.55 -1.58 7.32
N ILE A 723 -4.48 -0.61 7.43
CA ILE A 723 -5.53 -0.65 8.48
C ILE A 723 -6.58 -1.72 8.15
N LEU A 724 -7.14 -1.71 6.93
CA LEU A 724 -8.20 -2.65 6.55
C LEU A 724 -7.75 -4.13 6.62
N PRO A 725 -6.56 -4.54 6.11
CA PRO A 725 -6.08 -5.91 6.29
C PRO A 725 -5.91 -6.33 7.75
N THR A 726 -5.43 -5.44 8.61
CA THR A 726 -5.21 -5.76 10.04
C THR A 726 -6.53 -5.83 10.83
N MET A 727 -7.54 -5.01 10.46
CA MET A 727 -8.92 -5.16 10.93
C MET A 727 -9.58 -6.47 10.48
N MET A 728 -9.31 -6.92 9.25
CA MET A 728 -9.85 -8.19 8.75
C MET A 728 -9.15 -9.41 9.37
N ILE A 729 -7.85 -9.33 9.69
CA ILE A 729 -7.12 -10.38 10.41
C ILE A 729 -7.54 -10.47 11.88
N SER A 730 -7.81 -9.35 12.55
CA SER A 730 -8.35 -9.39 13.92
C SER A 730 -9.78 -9.94 13.96
N LEU A 731 -10.63 -9.58 12.99
CA LEU A 731 -11.93 -10.21 12.79
C LEU A 731 -11.80 -11.73 12.54
N LEU A 732 -10.83 -12.14 11.71
CA LEU A 732 -10.53 -13.55 11.45
C LEU A 732 -10.16 -14.32 12.73
N SER A 733 -9.45 -13.70 13.67
CA SER A 733 -9.10 -14.34 14.95
C SER A 733 -10.30 -14.67 15.85
N ILE A 734 -11.47 -14.03 15.66
CA ILE A 734 -12.72 -14.44 16.33
C ILE A 734 -13.18 -15.82 15.84
N THR A 735 -12.91 -16.16 14.57
CA THR A 735 -13.33 -17.44 13.96
C THR A 735 -12.63 -18.67 14.57
N LEU A 736 -11.48 -18.50 15.23
CA LEU A 736 -10.73 -19.56 15.91
C LEU A 736 -11.60 -20.37 16.88
N PHE A 737 -12.46 -19.69 17.63
CA PHE A 737 -13.34 -20.32 18.62
C PHE A 737 -14.60 -20.94 18.00
N CYS A 738 -14.77 -20.85 16.67
CA CYS A 738 -15.79 -21.60 15.93
C CYS A 738 -15.31 -23.00 15.50
N LEU A 739 -14.01 -23.27 15.47
CA LEU A 739 -13.48 -24.63 15.26
C LEU A 739 -13.65 -25.48 16.55
N PRO A 740 -13.85 -26.80 16.43
CA PRO A 740 -13.81 -27.71 17.57
C PRO A 740 -12.39 -27.85 18.14
N SER A 741 -12.27 -28.09 19.44
CA SER A 741 -10.99 -28.36 20.13
C SER A 741 -10.35 -29.71 19.77
N ASP A 742 -11.00 -30.53 18.93
CA ASP A 742 -10.43 -31.74 18.31
C ASP A 742 -9.57 -31.44 17.08
N ALA A 743 -9.83 -30.35 16.37
CA ALA A 743 -9.23 -30.09 15.07
C ALA A 743 -7.83 -29.48 15.21
N ALA A 744 -6.81 -30.17 14.70
CA ALA A 744 -5.43 -29.66 14.63
C ALA A 744 -5.36 -28.31 13.88
N GLU A 745 -6.25 -28.10 12.90
CA GLU A 745 -6.43 -26.86 12.15
C GLU A 745 -6.62 -25.62 13.06
N LYS A 746 -7.19 -25.77 14.26
CA LYS A 746 -7.36 -24.69 15.24
C LYS A 746 -6.01 -24.13 15.71
N MET A 747 -5.03 -24.99 15.97
CA MET A 747 -3.69 -24.56 16.39
C MET A 747 -2.92 -23.92 15.22
N MET A 748 -3.09 -24.44 14.01
CA MET A 748 -2.46 -23.94 12.79
C MET A 748 -2.98 -22.56 12.38
N LEU A 749 -4.29 -22.30 12.51
CA LEU A 749 -4.84 -20.96 12.27
C LEU A 749 -4.34 -19.96 13.35
N CYS A 750 -4.27 -20.38 14.62
CA CYS A 750 -3.72 -19.61 15.74
C CYS A 750 -2.27 -19.13 15.45
N THR A 751 -1.36 -20.05 15.13
CA THR A 751 0.06 -19.72 14.89
C THR A 751 0.25 -18.90 13.62
N SER A 752 -0.55 -19.15 12.58
CA SER A 752 -0.40 -18.45 11.30
C SER A 752 -0.94 -17.01 11.33
N ILE A 753 -2.01 -16.74 12.09
CA ILE A 753 -2.48 -15.37 12.39
C ILE A 753 -1.40 -14.61 13.18
N LEU A 754 -0.72 -15.26 14.12
CA LEU A 754 0.38 -14.66 14.87
C LEU A 754 1.54 -14.25 13.94
N VAL A 755 1.93 -15.11 12.99
CA VAL A 755 2.96 -14.79 11.97
C VAL A 755 2.54 -13.61 11.09
N ALA A 756 1.28 -13.56 10.65
CA ALA A 756 0.76 -12.43 9.88
C ALA A 756 0.82 -11.10 10.68
N LEU A 757 0.47 -11.12 11.96
CA LEU A 757 0.55 -9.93 12.83
C LEU A 757 2.00 -9.45 13.04
N VAL A 758 2.96 -10.37 13.21
CA VAL A 758 4.39 -10.03 13.27
C VAL A 758 4.85 -9.37 11.96
N PHE A 759 4.41 -9.87 10.82
CA PHE A 759 4.74 -9.31 9.51
C PHE A 759 4.20 -7.88 9.33
N PHE A 760 2.99 -7.57 9.80
CA PHE A 760 2.46 -6.20 9.81
C PHE A 760 3.22 -5.27 10.79
N MET A 761 3.69 -5.77 11.94
CA MET A 761 4.58 -4.98 12.81
C MET A 761 5.94 -4.69 12.16
N LEU A 762 6.51 -5.66 11.42
CA LEU A 762 7.76 -5.50 10.65
C LEU A 762 7.62 -4.63 9.38
N LEU A 763 6.40 -4.39 8.90
CA LEU A 763 6.10 -3.38 7.89
C LEU A 763 6.13 -1.97 8.50
N ILE A 764 5.43 -1.79 9.63
CA ILE A 764 5.30 -0.51 10.33
C ILE A 764 6.66 0.03 10.79
N SER A 765 7.52 -0.83 11.34
CA SER A 765 8.89 -0.45 11.76
C SER A 765 9.84 -0.11 10.60
N LYS A 766 9.42 -0.29 9.34
CA LYS A 766 10.15 0.15 8.13
C LYS A 766 9.59 1.45 7.52
N ILE A 767 8.41 1.89 7.96
CA ILE A 767 7.75 3.11 7.49
C ILE A 767 8.02 4.27 8.45
N LEU A 768 7.91 4.03 9.76
CA LEU A 768 8.02 5.07 10.78
C LEU A 768 9.47 5.28 11.27
N PRO A 769 9.81 6.49 11.76
CA PRO A 769 11.08 6.75 12.42
C PRO A 769 11.20 6.01 13.76
N SER A 770 12.44 5.81 14.20
CA SER A 770 12.78 5.24 15.50
C SER A 770 12.68 6.27 16.65
N THR A 771 11.58 7.02 16.72
CA THR A 771 11.30 8.01 17.77
C THR A 771 10.64 7.37 19.00
N SER A 772 11.09 7.72 20.19
CA SER A 772 10.50 7.29 21.47
C SER A 772 9.44 8.23 22.06
N LEU A 773 9.25 9.42 21.49
CA LEU A 773 8.40 10.49 22.04
C LEU A 773 6.91 10.11 22.14
N SER A 774 6.38 9.37 21.16
CA SER A 774 5.00 8.89 21.17
C SER A 774 4.87 7.56 20.42
N ILE A 775 4.00 6.68 20.91
CA ILE A 775 3.68 5.41 20.24
C ILE A 775 2.53 5.66 19.25
N PRO A 776 2.68 5.33 17.95
CA PRO A 776 1.62 5.49 16.95
C PRO A 776 0.35 4.70 17.30
N LEU A 777 -0.82 5.28 17.03
CA LEU A 777 -2.13 4.66 17.26
C LEU A 777 -2.25 3.26 16.61
N ILE A 778 -1.78 3.11 15.37
CA ILE A 778 -1.78 1.81 14.67
C ILE A 778 -0.84 0.78 15.34
N SER A 779 0.30 1.22 15.88
CA SER A 779 1.22 0.35 16.64
C SER A 779 0.61 -0.09 17.97
N LYS A 780 -0.09 0.81 18.68
CA LYS A 780 -0.86 0.44 19.90
C LYS A 780 -1.90 -0.63 19.58
N TYR A 781 -2.66 -0.46 18.51
CA TYR A 781 -3.69 -1.42 18.07
C TYR A 781 -3.10 -2.80 17.71
N LEU A 782 -1.96 -2.83 17.01
CA LEU A 782 -1.32 -4.10 16.64
C LEU A 782 -0.66 -4.79 17.83
N MET A 783 -0.04 -4.06 18.77
CA MET A 783 0.46 -4.66 20.01
C MET A 783 -0.68 -5.25 20.85
N PHE A 784 -1.80 -4.54 20.98
CA PHE A 784 -3.02 -5.07 21.61
C PHE A 784 -3.52 -6.35 20.92
N THR A 785 -3.65 -6.31 19.59
CA THR A 785 -4.12 -7.46 18.79
C THR A 785 -3.17 -8.65 18.88
N PHE A 786 -1.86 -8.42 18.94
CA PHE A 786 -0.82 -9.44 19.10
C PHE A 786 -0.86 -10.08 20.50
N ILE A 787 -0.96 -9.28 21.57
CA ILE A 787 -1.12 -9.78 22.95
C ILE A 787 -2.41 -10.60 23.07
N MET A 788 -3.52 -10.10 22.50
CA MET A 788 -4.79 -10.82 22.49
C MET A 788 -4.70 -12.16 21.73
N ASN A 789 -3.95 -12.23 20.62
CA ASN A 789 -3.73 -13.49 19.90
C ASN A 789 -2.75 -14.44 20.62
N LEU A 790 -1.72 -13.95 21.32
CA LEU A 790 -0.91 -14.79 22.21
C LEU A 790 -1.77 -15.42 23.31
N LEU A 791 -2.74 -14.67 23.85
CA LEU A 791 -3.71 -15.19 24.80
C LEU A 791 -4.65 -16.24 24.16
N THR A 792 -5.12 -16.06 22.91
CA THR A 792 -5.93 -17.10 22.24
C THR A 792 -5.13 -18.39 22.00
N VAL A 793 -3.83 -18.31 21.69
CA VAL A 793 -2.95 -19.49 21.58
C VAL A 793 -2.91 -20.24 22.91
N PHE A 794 -2.60 -19.55 24.03
CA PHE A 794 -2.52 -20.16 25.36
C PHE A 794 -3.86 -20.82 25.77
N LEU A 795 -4.97 -20.11 25.60
CA LEU A 795 -6.31 -20.63 25.94
C LEU A 795 -6.74 -21.80 25.02
N SER A 796 -6.31 -21.80 23.76
CA SER A 796 -6.55 -22.91 22.83
C SER A 796 -5.74 -24.15 23.19
N VAL A 797 -4.48 -23.99 23.62
CA VAL A 797 -3.64 -25.09 24.13
C VAL A 797 -4.22 -25.67 25.43
N LEU A 798 -4.70 -24.82 26.35
CA LEU A 798 -5.42 -25.26 27.55
C LEU A 798 -6.69 -26.05 27.21
N SER A 799 -7.48 -25.58 26.24
CA SER A 799 -8.68 -26.28 25.77
C SER A 799 -8.34 -27.64 25.13
N LEU A 800 -7.27 -27.73 24.34
CA LEU A 800 -6.78 -28.98 23.76
C LEU A 800 -6.27 -29.97 24.83
N TYR A 801 -5.53 -29.49 25.84
CA TYR A 801 -5.08 -30.29 26.98
C TYR A 801 -6.25 -30.92 27.74
N LEU A 802 -7.31 -30.14 28.01
CA LEU A 802 -8.52 -30.62 28.67
C LEU A 802 -9.30 -31.62 27.80
N ASN A 803 -9.34 -31.43 26.47
CA ASN A 803 -9.96 -32.36 25.54
C ASN A 803 -9.19 -33.70 25.46
N HIS A 804 -7.86 -33.68 25.54
CA HIS A 804 -7.01 -34.87 25.45
C HIS A 804 -6.52 -35.42 26.81
N HIS A 805 -7.21 -35.13 27.92
CA HIS A 805 -6.90 -35.60 29.28
C HIS A 805 -6.99 -37.15 29.46
N ARG A 806 -7.13 -37.92 28.38
CA ARG A 806 -7.37 -39.37 28.37
C ARG A 806 -6.12 -40.22 28.63
N THR A 807 -4.91 -39.69 28.41
CA THR A 807 -3.71 -40.51 28.16
C THR A 807 -2.85 -40.88 29.37
N SER A 808 -3.19 -40.49 30.60
CA SER A 808 -2.36 -40.77 31.78
C SER A 808 -3.08 -41.27 33.04
N ILE A 809 -4.25 -40.73 33.39
CA ILE A 809 -4.97 -41.10 34.62
C ILE A 809 -6.49 -41.14 34.39
N LEU A 810 -7.15 -42.21 34.83
CA LEU A 810 -8.60 -42.39 34.74
C LEU A 810 -9.37 -41.56 35.80
N THR A 811 -9.06 -40.27 35.94
CA THR A 811 -9.68 -39.39 36.95
C THR A 811 -11.07 -38.90 36.51
N PRO A 812 -12.12 -39.11 37.34
CA PRO A 812 -13.40 -38.48 37.10
C PRO A 812 -13.29 -36.96 37.32
N VAL A 813 -14.02 -36.18 36.52
CA VAL A 813 -14.11 -34.73 36.67
C VAL A 813 -14.50 -34.36 38.12
N PRO A 814 -13.75 -33.49 38.82
CA PRO A 814 -14.07 -33.03 40.17
C PRO A 814 -15.50 -32.47 40.30
N TYR A 815 -16.18 -32.78 41.40
CA TYR A 815 -17.60 -32.42 41.61
C TYR A 815 -17.86 -30.91 41.47
N TRP A 816 -16.95 -30.07 41.94
CA TRP A 816 -17.04 -28.61 41.78
C TRP A 816 -16.96 -28.15 40.31
N MET A 817 -16.16 -28.83 39.48
CA MET A 817 -16.10 -28.55 38.04
C MET A 817 -17.40 -28.97 37.34
N LYS A 818 -18.03 -30.08 37.74
CA LYS A 818 -19.33 -30.50 37.17
C LYS A 818 -20.42 -29.46 37.45
N ILE A 819 -20.51 -28.95 38.69
CA ILE A 819 -21.45 -27.88 39.05
C ILE A 819 -21.24 -26.65 38.16
N ILE A 820 -20.00 -26.17 38.04
CA ILE A 820 -19.68 -24.93 37.32
C ILE A 820 -19.86 -25.09 35.80
N PHE A 821 -19.21 -26.09 35.19
CA PHE A 821 -19.10 -26.21 33.73
C PHE A 821 -20.19 -27.07 33.06
N ILE A 822 -20.88 -27.97 33.78
CA ILE A 822 -21.93 -28.83 33.21
C ILE A 822 -23.33 -28.34 33.59
N HIS A 823 -23.51 -27.74 34.77
CA HIS A 823 -24.84 -27.29 35.24
C HIS A 823 -25.06 -25.77 35.19
N ALA A 824 -24.10 -24.96 35.66
CA ALA A 824 -24.27 -23.50 35.72
C ALA A 824 -24.00 -22.80 34.38
N LEU A 825 -22.74 -22.79 33.93
CA LEU A 825 -22.29 -21.99 32.77
C LEU A 825 -23.02 -22.29 31.44
N PRO A 826 -23.35 -23.54 31.07
CA PRO A 826 -24.06 -23.82 29.81
C PRO A 826 -25.41 -23.11 29.69
N THR A 827 -26.10 -22.93 30.82
CA THR A 827 -27.40 -22.25 30.90
C THR A 827 -27.28 -20.77 30.57
N CYS A 828 -26.19 -20.11 30.96
CA CYS A 828 -25.89 -18.71 30.62
C CYS A 828 -25.35 -18.53 29.19
N LEU A 829 -24.83 -19.60 28.58
CA LEU A 829 -24.18 -19.60 27.26
C LEU A 829 -25.11 -20.12 26.13
N PHE A 830 -26.40 -20.33 26.43
CA PHE A 830 -27.39 -20.93 25.53
C PHE A 830 -26.97 -22.29 24.93
N LEU A 831 -26.15 -23.05 25.66
CA LEU A 831 -25.69 -24.37 25.24
C LEU A 831 -26.73 -25.44 25.59
N ASN A 832 -26.98 -26.34 24.63
CA ASN A 832 -27.78 -27.52 24.91
C ASN A 832 -27.12 -28.38 25.99
N LYS A 833 -27.91 -28.83 26.98
CA LYS A 833 -27.46 -29.83 27.95
C LYS A 833 -27.09 -31.13 27.24
N PRO A 834 -26.06 -31.87 27.71
CA PRO A 834 -25.70 -33.17 27.15
C PRO A 834 -26.89 -34.14 27.22
N TYR A 835 -27.04 -34.97 26.19
CA TYR A 835 -28.26 -35.75 25.98
C TYR A 835 -28.28 -37.04 26.83
N GLU A 836 -28.80 -36.94 28.05
CA GLU A 836 -29.00 -38.06 29.00
C GLU A 836 -30.07 -39.07 28.53
N ASN A 837 -29.74 -39.89 27.53
CA ASN A 837 -30.68 -40.84 26.94
C ASN A 837 -30.42 -42.32 27.34
N SER A 838 -29.47 -42.61 28.23
CA SER A 838 -29.26 -43.95 28.81
C SER A 838 -30.19 -44.26 29.99
N ASP A 839 -30.52 -43.24 30.79
CA ASP A 839 -31.02 -43.46 32.14
C ASP A 839 -32.56 -43.54 32.21
N SER A 840 -33.26 -43.06 31.19
CA SER A 840 -34.70 -43.28 31.00
C SER A 840 -35.01 -44.76 30.72
N ASN A 841 -34.22 -45.41 29.86
CA ASN A 841 -34.33 -46.85 29.60
C ASN A 841 -33.90 -47.67 30.82
N ARG A 842 -32.78 -47.33 31.49
CA ARG A 842 -32.35 -48.03 32.71
C ARG A 842 -33.42 -47.97 33.81
N LYS A 843 -34.06 -46.81 34.02
CA LYS A 843 -35.18 -46.64 34.96
C LYS A 843 -36.44 -47.40 34.54
N ARG A 844 -36.77 -47.44 33.24
CA ARG A 844 -37.94 -48.15 32.71
C ARG A 844 -37.80 -49.68 32.76
N ILE A 845 -36.56 -50.20 32.67
CA ILE A 845 -36.27 -51.63 32.87
C ILE A 845 -36.27 -51.95 34.38
N SER A 846 -35.61 -51.14 35.22
CA SER A 846 -35.62 -51.37 36.68
C SER A 846 -37.01 -51.25 37.31
N SER A 847 -37.93 -50.50 36.71
CA SER A 847 -39.34 -50.42 37.18
C SER A 847 -40.20 -51.65 36.87
N ILE A 848 -39.70 -52.62 36.10
CA ILE A 848 -40.42 -53.88 35.80
C ILE A 848 -40.09 -54.97 36.83
N ASN A 849 -38.93 -54.89 37.48
CA ASN A 849 -38.44 -55.92 38.39
C ASN A 849 -38.79 -55.61 39.86
N SER A 850 -40.03 -55.90 40.25
CA SER A 850 -40.35 -56.13 41.67
C SER A 850 -39.79 -57.50 42.11
N PRO A 851 -39.37 -57.67 43.38
CA PRO A 851 -38.69 -58.88 43.81
C PRO A 851 -39.69 -60.03 44.05
N ILE A 852 -39.96 -60.83 43.01
CA ILE A 852 -40.66 -62.10 43.16
C ILE A 852 -39.78 -63.05 43.99
N LEU A 853 -40.35 -63.58 45.08
CA LEU A 853 -39.63 -64.36 46.09
C LEU A 853 -39.07 -65.68 45.53
N LEU A 854 -37.79 -65.69 45.16
CA LEU A 854 -37.03 -66.91 44.87
C LEU A 854 -36.82 -67.75 46.15
N ARG A 855 -37.87 -68.49 46.52
CA ARG A 855 -37.82 -69.54 47.53
C ARG A 855 -36.86 -70.63 47.05
N LYS A 856 -35.80 -70.90 47.81
CA LYS A 856 -34.87 -72.02 47.50
C LYS A 856 -35.65 -73.34 47.45
N MET A 857 -35.89 -73.87 46.26
CA MET A 857 -36.28 -75.26 46.04
C MET A 857 -35.07 -76.06 45.60
N LYS A 858 -34.93 -77.25 46.17
CA LYS A 858 -33.83 -78.19 45.94
C LYS A 858 -34.34 -79.26 44.99
N ILE A 859 -33.93 -79.20 43.72
CA ILE A 859 -34.39 -80.11 42.67
C ILE A 859 -33.60 -81.43 42.78
N PRO A 860 -34.24 -82.61 42.76
CA PRO A 860 -33.57 -83.91 42.66
C PRO A 860 -33.07 -84.18 41.23
N GLN A 861 -32.06 -85.04 41.08
CA GLN A 861 -31.66 -85.55 39.76
C GLN A 861 -32.72 -86.48 39.16
N PRO A 862 -32.97 -86.37 37.86
CA PRO A 862 -33.12 -87.50 36.95
C PRO A 862 -31.86 -87.64 36.07
N ASP A 863 -31.50 -88.86 35.69
CA ASP A 863 -30.40 -89.10 34.75
C ASP A 863 -30.80 -88.66 33.33
N LEU A 864 -29.96 -87.84 32.70
CA LEU A 864 -30.26 -87.17 31.42
C LEU A 864 -29.14 -87.47 30.40
N PRO A 865 -29.43 -87.67 29.09
CA PRO A 865 -28.43 -88.10 28.12
C PRO A 865 -27.21 -87.18 27.99
N ASN A 866 -26.03 -87.77 27.77
CA ASN A 866 -24.74 -87.06 27.71
C ASN A 866 -24.70 -85.91 26.69
N GLU A 867 -25.45 -86.01 25.59
CA GLU A 867 -25.57 -84.95 24.57
C GLU A 867 -26.19 -83.66 25.13
N ILE A 868 -27.12 -83.77 26.09
CA ILE A 868 -27.77 -82.61 26.71
C ILE A 868 -26.82 -81.94 27.72
N ASN A 869 -26.00 -82.71 28.44
CA ASN A 869 -24.96 -82.13 29.30
C ASN A 869 -23.91 -81.36 28.48
N TYR A 870 -23.50 -81.88 27.32
CA TYR A 870 -22.58 -81.17 26.40
C TYR A 870 -23.19 -79.86 25.88
N LEU A 871 -24.47 -79.86 25.51
CA LEU A 871 -25.19 -78.65 25.11
C LEU A 871 -25.30 -77.64 26.27
N ILE A 872 -25.59 -78.09 27.49
CA ILE A 872 -25.64 -77.21 28.68
C ILE A 872 -24.26 -76.60 28.97
N GLU A 873 -23.18 -77.36 28.84
CA GLU A 873 -21.81 -76.88 29.02
C GLU A 873 -21.43 -75.81 27.97
N GLN A 874 -21.76 -76.03 26.68
CA GLN A 874 -21.62 -75.02 25.62
C GLN A 874 -22.47 -73.77 25.87
N PHE A 875 -23.73 -73.91 26.31
CA PHE A 875 -24.58 -72.76 26.63
C PHE A 875 -24.06 -71.97 27.84
N LEU A 876 -23.43 -72.62 28.82
CA LEU A 876 -22.76 -71.95 29.94
C LEU A 876 -21.48 -71.23 29.50
N GLU A 877 -20.69 -71.80 28.59
CA GLU A 877 -19.52 -71.14 27.99
C GLU A 877 -19.94 -69.86 27.24
N ILE A 878 -20.90 -69.99 26.31
CA ILE A 878 -21.49 -68.87 25.54
C ILE A 878 -22.11 -67.81 26.49
N SER A 879 -22.80 -68.23 27.55
CA SER A 879 -23.36 -67.31 28.54
C SER A 879 -22.30 -66.52 29.29
N ASN A 880 -21.13 -67.12 29.58
CA ASN A 880 -20.03 -66.44 30.25
C ASN A 880 -19.34 -65.44 29.31
N ASP A 881 -19.17 -65.78 28.02
CA ASP A 881 -18.63 -64.88 27.00
C ASP A 881 -19.55 -63.67 26.75
N ILE A 882 -20.86 -63.88 26.64
CA ILE A 882 -21.85 -62.80 26.55
C ILE A 882 -21.76 -61.86 27.75
N LYS A 883 -21.63 -62.43 28.96
CA LYS A 883 -21.54 -61.67 30.22
C LYS A 883 -20.22 -60.92 30.35
N TYR A 884 -19.12 -61.50 29.88
CA TYR A 884 -17.82 -60.83 29.76
C TYR A 884 -17.90 -59.65 28.77
N LEU A 885 -18.48 -59.87 27.58
CA LEU A 885 -18.63 -58.87 26.54
C LEU A 885 -19.56 -57.72 26.97
N SER A 886 -20.68 -58.01 27.61
CA SER A 886 -21.60 -57.03 28.21
C SER A 886 -20.89 -56.17 29.25
N LYS A 887 -20.19 -56.81 30.20
CA LYS A 887 -19.40 -56.11 31.24
C LYS A 887 -18.28 -55.26 30.65
N LYS A 888 -17.59 -55.74 29.61
CA LYS A 888 -16.54 -54.97 28.90
C LYS A 888 -17.13 -53.75 28.19
N ILE A 889 -18.24 -53.93 27.46
CA ILE A 889 -18.97 -52.84 26.79
C ILE A 889 -19.53 -51.83 27.81
N GLN A 890 -20.00 -52.25 28.98
CA GLN A 890 -20.41 -51.33 30.05
C GLN A 890 -19.21 -50.51 30.55
N GLY A 891 -18.08 -51.15 30.86
CA GLY A 891 -16.86 -50.47 31.28
C GLY A 891 -16.38 -49.43 30.26
N ASP A 892 -16.27 -49.83 28.99
CA ASP A 892 -15.88 -48.95 27.89
C ASP A 892 -16.89 -47.80 27.69
N THR A 893 -18.18 -48.03 27.98
CA THR A 893 -19.22 -46.99 27.96
C THR A 893 -19.09 -46.01 29.12
N GLU A 894 -18.68 -46.45 30.30
CA GLU A 894 -18.47 -45.60 31.48
C GLU A 894 -17.17 -44.77 31.35
N GLU A 895 -16.09 -45.35 30.84
CA GLU A 895 -14.89 -44.60 30.42
C GLU A 895 -15.24 -43.55 29.36
N MET A 896 -16.01 -43.94 28.35
CA MET A 896 -16.45 -43.03 27.29
C MET A 896 -17.35 -41.91 27.83
N LYS A 897 -18.17 -42.14 28.87
CA LYS A 897 -18.89 -41.06 29.57
C LYS A 897 -17.93 -40.06 30.21
N ILE A 898 -16.93 -40.52 30.96
CA ILE A 898 -15.92 -39.64 31.61
C ILE A 898 -15.15 -38.82 30.56
N PHE A 899 -14.77 -39.42 29.43
CA PHE A 899 -14.13 -38.72 28.32
C PHE A 899 -15.04 -37.65 27.69
N ASN A 900 -16.33 -37.94 27.51
CA ASN A 900 -17.30 -36.96 26.97
C ASN A 900 -17.55 -35.78 27.94
N ASP A 901 -17.49 -35.99 29.27
CA ASP A 901 -17.58 -34.90 30.26
C ASP A 901 -16.41 -33.91 30.12
N TRP A 902 -15.17 -34.40 30.09
CA TRP A 902 -13.97 -33.56 29.89
C TRP A 902 -14.02 -32.79 28.57
N LYS A 903 -14.45 -33.45 27.50
CA LYS A 903 -14.65 -32.84 26.18
C LYS A 903 -15.75 -31.77 26.16
N TYR A 904 -16.84 -31.96 26.89
CA TYR A 904 -17.88 -30.94 27.05
C TYR A 904 -17.35 -29.71 27.81
N ILE A 905 -16.50 -29.90 28.83
CA ILE A 905 -15.87 -28.81 29.58
C ILE A 905 -14.91 -27.99 28.69
N SER A 906 -14.12 -28.64 27.83
CA SER A 906 -13.32 -27.97 26.80
C SER A 906 -14.18 -27.11 25.87
N LEU A 907 -15.33 -27.63 25.40
CA LEU A 907 -16.26 -26.90 24.53
C LEU A 907 -16.92 -25.71 25.24
N VAL A 908 -17.28 -25.84 26.52
CA VAL A 908 -17.84 -24.73 27.33
C VAL A 908 -16.80 -23.63 27.52
N LEU A 909 -15.54 -23.98 27.80
CA LEU A 909 -14.43 -23.02 27.88
C LEU A 909 -14.20 -22.29 26.55
N ASP A 910 -14.13 -23.00 25.42
CA ASP A 910 -14.02 -22.37 24.09
C ASP A 910 -15.14 -21.36 23.81
N ARG A 911 -16.36 -21.62 24.28
CA ARG A 911 -17.51 -20.71 24.13
C ARG A 911 -17.41 -19.48 25.03
N ILE A 912 -16.88 -19.61 26.25
CA ILE A 912 -16.59 -18.47 27.14
C ILE A 912 -15.52 -17.58 26.51
N HIS A 913 -14.45 -18.18 25.98
CA HIS A 913 -13.37 -17.45 25.32
C HIS A 913 -13.86 -16.73 24.05
N LEU A 914 -14.75 -17.33 23.25
CA LEU A 914 -15.40 -16.66 22.11
C LEU A 914 -16.09 -15.35 22.52
N PHE A 915 -16.97 -15.37 23.52
CA PHE A 915 -17.72 -14.18 23.93
C PHE A 915 -16.81 -13.10 24.54
N LEU A 916 -15.87 -13.50 25.41
CA LEU A 916 -14.90 -12.56 26.01
C LEU A 916 -14.04 -11.91 24.92
N PHE A 917 -13.52 -12.71 23.99
CA PHE A 917 -12.67 -12.23 22.91
C PHE A 917 -13.41 -11.33 21.93
N LEU A 918 -14.66 -11.65 21.58
CA LEU A 918 -15.52 -10.82 20.73
C LEU A 918 -15.79 -9.46 21.37
N ILE A 919 -16.11 -9.42 22.67
CA ILE A 919 -16.35 -8.16 23.39
C ILE A 919 -15.08 -7.31 23.46
N VAL A 920 -13.95 -7.92 23.83
CA VAL A 920 -12.66 -7.22 23.98
C VAL A 920 -12.12 -6.72 22.64
N THR A 921 -12.25 -7.50 21.55
CA THR A 921 -11.84 -7.06 20.21
C THR A 921 -12.74 -5.95 19.67
N PHE A 922 -14.06 -6.06 19.84
CA PHE A 922 -15.03 -5.02 19.43
C PHE A 922 -14.81 -3.69 20.16
N ILE A 923 -14.61 -3.72 21.49
CA ILE A 923 -14.28 -2.52 22.27
C ILE A 923 -12.91 -1.96 21.84
N GLY A 924 -11.92 -2.81 21.57
CA GLY A 924 -10.59 -2.40 21.12
C GLY A 924 -10.59 -1.72 19.75
N THR A 925 -11.35 -2.21 18.77
CA THR A 925 -11.48 -1.59 17.44
C THR A 925 -12.25 -0.28 17.50
N ILE A 926 -13.35 -0.21 18.26
CA ILE A 926 -14.10 1.04 18.46
C ILE A 926 -13.25 2.08 19.20
N SER A 927 -12.52 1.69 20.24
CA SER A 927 -11.62 2.60 20.96
C SER A 927 -10.51 3.15 20.07
N MET A 928 -9.99 2.36 19.11
CA MET A 928 -9.03 2.83 18.12
C MET A 928 -9.66 3.84 17.15
N LEU A 929 -10.86 3.57 16.63
CA LEU A 929 -11.55 4.47 15.70
C LEU A 929 -11.98 5.79 16.36
N LEU A 930 -12.45 5.75 17.61
CA LEU A 930 -12.82 6.94 18.39
C LEU A 930 -11.60 7.79 18.82
N GLN A 931 -10.39 7.23 18.82
CA GLN A 931 -9.14 7.96 19.07
C GLN A 931 -8.61 8.70 17.83
N VAL A 932 -9.21 8.52 16.65
CA VAL A 932 -8.82 9.27 15.45
C VAL A 932 -9.52 10.64 15.43
N PRO A 933 -8.80 11.77 15.55
CA PRO A 933 -9.41 13.08 15.39
C PRO A 933 -9.96 13.23 13.95
N LYS A 934 -11.13 13.87 13.82
CA LYS A 934 -11.72 14.30 12.54
C LYS A 934 -12.03 13.18 11.51
N LEU A 935 -12.24 11.93 11.94
CA LEU A 935 -12.58 10.78 11.05
C LEU A 935 -13.79 11.05 10.11
N PHE A 936 -14.70 11.95 10.48
CA PHE A 936 -15.93 12.27 9.73
C PHE A 936 -15.95 13.68 9.10
N GLU A 937 -14.88 14.47 9.17
CA GLU A 937 -14.83 15.78 8.51
C GLU A 937 -14.55 15.63 7.01
N VAL A 938 -15.58 15.24 6.26
CA VAL A 938 -15.60 15.33 4.79
C VAL A 938 -15.42 16.78 4.39
N HIS A 939 -14.17 17.18 4.11
CA HIS A 939 -13.87 18.49 3.58
C HIS A 939 -14.37 18.56 2.16
N GLN A 940 -15.42 19.35 1.98
CA GLN A 940 -15.97 19.71 0.69
C GLN A 940 -15.03 20.76 0.09
N ASP A 941 -14.43 20.46 -1.07
CA ASP A 941 -13.56 21.41 -1.79
C ASP A 941 -14.39 22.58 -2.33
N SER A 942 -14.63 23.58 -1.48
CA SER A 942 -15.44 24.76 -1.81
C SER A 942 -14.74 26.06 -1.38
N LEU A 943 -14.12 26.71 -2.37
CA LEU A 943 -13.89 28.16 -2.54
C LEU A 943 -13.55 29.00 -1.29
N LEU A 944 -12.36 29.62 -1.34
CA LEU A 944 -11.92 30.62 -0.37
C LEU A 944 -12.94 31.75 -0.18
N THR A 945 -13.33 31.98 1.08
CA THR A 945 -13.77 33.30 1.54
C THR A 945 -13.05 33.61 2.86
N PRO A 946 -12.21 34.66 2.93
CA PRO A 946 -11.51 35.01 4.17
C PRO A 946 -12.49 35.69 5.14
N GLN A 947 -12.99 34.94 6.13
CA GLN A 947 -13.71 35.56 7.24
C GLN A 947 -12.72 36.26 8.17
N THR A 948 -12.77 37.59 8.17
CA THR A 948 -12.00 38.46 9.07
C THR A 948 -12.53 38.35 10.50
N THR A 949 -12.05 37.36 11.27
CA THR A 949 -12.31 37.28 12.71
C THR A 949 -11.25 38.02 13.52
N THR A 950 -11.51 39.27 13.84
CA THR A 950 -10.70 40.07 14.79
C THR A 950 -10.84 39.51 16.21
N SER A 951 -9.95 38.60 16.61
CA SER A 951 -9.85 38.14 18.01
C SER A 951 -9.00 39.13 18.82
N SER A 952 -9.67 40.00 19.59
CA SER A 952 -9.03 40.96 20.48
C SER A 952 -8.19 40.27 21.57
N TYR A 953 -6.98 40.76 21.82
CA TYR A 953 -6.21 40.40 23.01
C TYR A 953 -7.00 40.72 24.29
N SER A 954 -7.06 39.78 25.23
CA SER A 954 -7.40 40.05 26.63
C SER A 954 -6.39 39.35 27.54
N LEU A 955 -5.47 40.11 28.14
CA LEU A 955 -4.66 39.60 29.25
C LEU A 955 -5.58 39.33 30.44
N ASN A 956 -5.34 38.23 31.17
CA ASN A 956 -5.43 38.23 32.64
C ASN A 956 -4.89 36.92 33.24
N LYS A 957 -3.85 37.07 34.08
CA LYS A 957 -3.23 36.08 34.99
C LYS A 957 -2.66 34.81 34.37
#